data_AF-A0AAU1VTQ2-F1
#
_entry.id   AF-A0AAU1VTQ2-F1
#
_cell.length_a   1.000
_cell.length_b   1.000
_cell.length_c   1.000
_cell.angle_alpha   90.00
_cell.angle_beta   90.00
_cell.angle_gamma   90.00
#
_symmetry.space_group_name_H-M   'P 1'
#
loop_
_entity.id
_entity.type
_entity.pdbx_description
1 polymer ?
#
loop_
_entity_poly.entity_id
_entity_poly.type
_entity_poly.pdbx_seq_one_letter_code
_entity_poly.pdbx_strand_id
1 'polypeptide(L)'
;MRKRRLRKYFSFNPLIAMSVVAASVALVPQVSADTTERTATAAADSTSPRLFSAPGEQLGSGYTASPDSIVQATGDAEGLHILAAKESDGFSFYEIARLNRKELSDTGPWTGYVCTTGSGNYAAAVYAPSAWSNEPGAYGGGAFAAVIRLSDGKVTDVPDRVQLAYFTPGCGTGDEVAFTSSSATDTSAGSTTVISVDAATGSVSSRRTVKGHLTHVTSTQKSTVGVLDGNLVDLKGDGKKLSARKLAAMPGPLFALTASNDGSVDVGTVEGDKSVISRFDGKALTELGRAPKGKVKLLRVADGAAVVGEVKGIDTGKAPGLSKHAVAGQVAGISRQGHMVTNSVFSEQMKGITASVGSASKEGAGTLTVKATALRTGAEATTLVDADRKRPRSKAWPSVDPVAYTVAGPDDVDPATCGEGMPETQCISGSGAQIRGEVWDMETPCIVKRNDPKRQALQASANMVEWAVDQAVHGELNVSRPQNWHSTGLAAYTPQGLFPKPKLTGGGEIPAQVMLGILAQESNFKQASWHSMNGDSGNVTKSDWYGNENGTHNYPNKSRADCGYGIAQVTTGMSELHNPTFDTLHAGAVTTDYAANIAAGLGILAEKWNQLKTLGMQTNNGSPAYIENWYTALWGYNSGVYMPGVENPSGVVGLGYFNNPANPDYPADRQPFLRYSYNDASRPGEWSYQEKIFGWAEVPQMTWDGEESYSEPEMPLGVIKVAPRTLFCNPSINACDPGAADPCPSWDEQCRWDGSVDWMGSQSTGNSSTEHLSYSLGSGEPALQSKYDHGPCIDHPSVYTNAIIVDDLGEHEDTYGCGDFEAADDGKFTLQAGDNITMEREDGSFRASPYIAPIDLHQLGAGYDHHVYFTHSYDYTGQPFHRVTGRWQVNPHKLPSGDQPGQRYKVYLHLPSHGAEAVVRYDFVPGDNTAGAKPDYCNVNQGTRSAGKNTWFEMGTFSFWKGGYIEADNIQKGGTGDDNVVFDAIAFVPYNYAEPGACALVDGGL
;
A
#
# COMPACT_ATOMS: atom_id res chain seq x y z
N MET A 1 -28.41 -0.41 -65.85
CA MET A 1 -28.57 -1.79 -66.37
C MET A 1 -27.19 -2.45 -66.55
N ARG A 2 -27.12 -3.79 -66.41
CA ARG A 2 -26.13 -4.75 -66.99
C ARG A 2 -24.67 -4.30 -67.25
N LYS A 3 -23.72 -4.87 -66.47
CA LYS A 3 -22.72 -5.92 -66.86
C LYS A 3 -21.52 -5.41 -67.71
N ARG A 4 -20.28 -5.49 -67.15
CA ARG A 4 -19.19 -6.50 -67.41
C ARG A 4 -18.66 -6.50 -68.87
N ARG A 5 -17.35 -6.56 -69.18
CA ARG A 5 -16.13 -6.96 -68.41
C ARG A 5 -14.83 -6.67 -69.24
N LEU A 6 -13.65 -6.62 -68.57
CA LEU A 6 -12.29 -6.99 -69.08
C LEU A 6 -11.61 -6.04 -70.14
N ARG A 7 -10.28 -5.78 -70.16
CA ARG A 7 -9.11 -6.12 -69.29
C ARG A 7 -7.86 -5.27 -69.66
N LYS A 8 -7.05 -4.82 -68.67
CA LYS A 8 -5.57 -4.53 -68.70
C LYS A 8 -5.02 -3.48 -69.72
N TYR A 9 -3.96 -2.69 -69.49
CA TYR A 9 -2.86 -2.70 -68.49
C TYR A 9 -2.23 -1.29 -68.27
N PHE A 10 -1.62 -1.09 -67.09
CA PHE A 10 -0.49 -0.20 -66.71
C PHE A 10 -0.57 1.35 -66.57
N SER A 11 -0.17 1.77 -65.36
CA SER A 11 0.58 2.96 -64.92
C SER A 11 0.03 4.40 -65.08
N PHE A 12 -0.59 4.87 -63.99
CA PHE A 12 -0.32 6.11 -63.25
C PHE A 12 0.08 7.42 -63.97
N ASN A 13 -0.78 8.42 -63.81
CA ASN A 13 -0.58 9.88 -63.93
C ASN A 13 -1.87 10.57 -63.38
N PRO A 14 -1.92 11.89 -63.13
CA PRO A 14 -0.87 12.80 -62.61
C PRO A 14 -1.43 13.79 -61.54
N LEU A 15 -0.62 14.81 -61.19
CA LEU A 15 -1.03 16.05 -60.52
C LEU A 15 -2.13 16.84 -61.28
N ILE A 16 -2.77 17.81 -60.59
CA ILE A 16 -2.86 19.27 -60.93
C ILE A 16 -3.81 19.96 -59.91
N ALA A 17 -3.29 20.79 -58.99
CA ALA A 17 -3.35 22.28 -58.93
C ALA A 17 -4.73 22.87 -58.49
N MET A 18 -4.93 23.98 -57.78
CA MET A 18 -4.21 25.25 -57.43
C MET A 18 -4.64 25.69 -55.98
N SER A 19 -4.19 26.75 -55.27
CA SER A 19 -3.29 27.90 -55.55
C SER A 19 -2.73 28.59 -54.27
N VAL A 20 -1.77 29.51 -54.49
CA VAL A 20 -1.27 30.73 -53.75
C VAL A 20 -2.27 31.35 -52.71
N VAL A 21 -1.91 31.97 -51.55
CA VAL A 21 -0.99 33.11 -51.29
C VAL A 21 -0.59 33.31 -49.79
N ALA A 22 0.69 33.66 -49.57
CA ALA A 22 1.33 34.43 -48.46
C ALA A 22 1.33 33.96 -46.99
N ALA A 23 2.39 34.38 -46.28
CA ALA A 23 2.76 33.99 -44.92
C ALA A 23 2.58 35.12 -43.89
N SER A 24 2.56 34.75 -42.61
CA SER A 24 3.07 35.57 -41.49
C SER A 24 3.54 34.63 -40.37
N VAL A 25 4.78 34.81 -39.92
CA VAL A 25 5.45 33.92 -38.95
C VAL A 25 5.47 34.61 -37.59
N ALA A 26 5.02 33.90 -36.55
CA ALA A 26 5.32 34.22 -35.15
C ALA A 26 5.93 32.95 -34.52
N LEU A 27 7.10 33.09 -33.89
CA LEU A 27 7.84 31.95 -33.35
C LEU A 27 7.27 31.51 -32.00
N VAL A 28 7.00 30.22 -31.87
CA VAL A 28 7.02 29.48 -30.60
C VAL A 28 8.22 28.53 -30.67
N PRO A 29 9.09 28.48 -29.64
CA PRO A 29 10.23 27.55 -29.67
C PRO A 29 9.72 26.12 -29.49
N GLN A 30 9.91 25.27 -30.49
CA GLN A 30 9.71 23.83 -30.33
C GLN A 30 10.79 23.26 -29.41
N VAL A 31 10.38 22.57 -28.36
CA VAL A 31 11.24 21.64 -27.63
C VAL A 31 11.53 20.47 -28.58
N SER A 32 12.79 20.25 -28.90
CA SER A 32 13.20 19.17 -29.81
C SER A 32 13.32 17.87 -29.04
N ALA A 33 12.48 16.89 -29.35
CA ALA A 33 12.63 15.52 -28.89
C ALA A 33 13.75 14.85 -29.70
N ASP A 34 14.97 14.82 -29.16
CA ASP A 34 16.13 14.23 -29.84
C ASP A 34 16.22 12.72 -29.52
N THR A 35 15.47 11.92 -30.28
CA THR A 35 15.47 10.46 -30.21
C THR A 35 16.69 9.88 -30.94
N THR A 36 17.79 9.68 -30.20
CA THR A 36 18.90 8.81 -30.65
C THR A 36 19.30 7.79 -29.58
N GLU A 37 18.61 6.65 -29.59
CA GLU A 37 19.06 5.45 -28.87
C GLU A 37 20.47 5.05 -29.35
N ARG A 38 21.45 5.12 -28.44
CA ARG A 38 22.69 4.37 -28.59
C ARG A 38 22.57 3.06 -27.82
N THR A 39 22.44 1.98 -28.56
CA THR A 39 22.51 0.60 -28.06
C THR A 39 23.83 0.39 -27.32
N ALA A 40 23.76 0.33 -25.98
CA ALA A 40 24.90 -0.02 -25.14
C ALA A 40 25.17 -1.52 -25.23
N THR A 41 26.39 -1.91 -25.61
CA THR A 41 26.78 -3.31 -25.72
C THR A 41 27.17 -3.87 -24.34
N ALA A 42 26.63 -5.03 -23.99
CA ALA A 42 26.88 -5.67 -22.70
C ALA A 42 28.32 -6.21 -22.59
N ALA A 43 29.07 -5.77 -21.58
CA ALA A 43 30.33 -6.39 -21.14
C ALA A 43 30.69 -6.05 -19.68
N ALA A 44 30.91 -7.11 -18.88
CA ALA A 44 31.72 -7.20 -17.66
C ALA A 44 31.33 -6.41 -16.36
N ASP A 45 30.82 -7.17 -15.39
CA ASP A 45 31.08 -7.19 -13.94
C ASP A 45 31.69 -6.00 -13.15
N SER A 46 31.16 -5.86 -11.92
CA SER A 46 31.86 -5.48 -10.67
C SER A 46 31.98 -4.02 -10.19
N THR A 47 31.24 -3.05 -10.76
CA THR A 47 31.09 -1.71 -10.12
C THR A 47 29.63 -1.35 -9.81
N SER A 48 29.40 -0.71 -8.67
CA SER A 48 28.12 -0.02 -8.39
C SER A 48 27.89 1.11 -9.40
N PRO A 49 26.64 1.38 -9.83
CA PRO A 49 26.33 2.62 -10.51
C PRO A 49 26.55 3.76 -9.51
N ARG A 50 27.61 4.53 -9.70
CA ARG A 50 27.80 5.77 -8.95
C ARG A 50 26.78 6.77 -9.48
N LEU A 51 26.07 7.47 -8.59
CA LEU A 51 25.14 8.53 -8.99
C LEU A 51 25.86 9.58 -9.86
N PHE A 52 27.06 9.99 -9.44
CA PHE A 52 27.95 10.81 -10.25
C PHE A 52 28.95 9.92 -10.99
N SER A 53 28.91 9.92 -12.31
CA SER A 53 29.80 9.12 -13.17
C SER A 53 31.24 9.63 -13.18
N ALA A 54 31.46 10.92 -12.92
CA ALA A 54 32.76 11.57 -12.77
C ALA A 54 32.87 12.35 -11.44
N PRO A 55 32.89 11.70 -10.26
CA PRO A 55 32.85 12.39 -8.96
C PRO A 55 33.98 13.40 -8.74
N GLY A 56 35.17 13.15 -9.29
CA GLY A 56 36.31 14.09 -9.18
C GLY A 56 36.06 15.45 -9.82
N GLU A 57 35.20 15.51 -10.83
CA GLU A 57 34.77 16.75 -11.50
C GLU A 57 33.43 17.24 -10.97
N GLN A 58 32.45 16.34 -10.82
CA GLN A 58 31.07 16.68 -10.45
C GLN A 58 30.88 16.97 -8.95
N LEU A 59 31.63 16.30 -8.08
CA LEU A 59 31.67 16.62 -6.65
C LEU A 59 32.90 17.49 -6.35
N GLY A 60 34.02 17.22 -7.02
CA GLY A 60 35.28 17.95 -6.89
C GLY A 60 36.37 17.12 -6.20
N SER A 61 37.62 17.48 -6.40
CA SER A 61 38.80 16.65 -6.05
C SER A 61 38.88 16.15 -4.60
N GLY A 62 38.25 16.84 -3.63
CA GLY A 62 38.22 16.44 -2.23
C GLY A 62 37.21 15.33 -1.87
N TYR A 63 36.35 14.90 -2.79
CA TYR A 63 35.21 14.01 -2.49
C TYR A 63 35.59 12.74 -1.71
N THR A 64 36.71 12.10 -2.10
CA THR A 64 37.20 10.83 -1.52
C THR A 64 37.51 10.88 -0.02
N ALA A 65 37.80 12.06 0.53
CA ALA A 65 38.10 12.26 1.95
C ALA A 65 36.90 12.83 2.74
N SER A 66 35.76 13.03 2.09
CA SER A 66 34.61 13.68 2.70
C SER A 66 33.85 12.74 3.65
N PRO A 67 33.45 13.20 4.85
CA PRO A 67 32.56 12.48 5.74
C PRO A 67 31.08 12.62 5.35
N ASP A 68 30.76 13.34 4.25
CA ASP A 68 29.38 13.63 3.90
C ASP A 68 28.58 12.39 3.50
N SER A 69 27.33 12.36 3.94
CA SER A 69 26.42 11.24 3.82
C SER A 69 24.98 11.72 3.81
N ILE A 70 24.10 10.98 3.15
CA ILE A 70 22.67 11.26 3.12
C ILE A 70 21.90 9.98 3.43
N VAL A 71 20.75 10.14 4.09
CA VAL A 71 19.72 9.11 4.23
C VAL A 71 18.45 9.63 3.58
N GLN A 72 17.75 8.76 2.86
CA GLN A 72 16.47 9.04 2.21
C GLN A 72 15.52 7.86 2.42
N ALA A 73 14.22 8.10 2.29
CA ALA A 73 13.21 7.04 2.28
C ALA A 73 12.15 7.30 1.21
N THR A 74 11.69 6.20 0.62
CA THR A 74 10.56 6.08 -0.30
C THR A 74 9.99 4.67 -0.10
N GLY A 75 8.71 4.44 -0.38
CA GLY A 75 8.10 3.15 -0.14
C GLY A 75 7.32 2.66 -1.35
N ASP A 76 7.11 1.34 -1.39
CA ASP A 76 6.24 0.64 -2.34
C ASP A 76 5.65 -0.60 -1.67
N ALA A 77 5.11 -1.57 -2.42
CA ALA A 77 4.44 -2.74 -1.85
C ALA A 77 5.36 -3.66 -1.03
N GLU A 78 6.69 -3.62 -1.25
CA GLU A 78 7.63 -4.39 -0.44
C GLU A 78 7.96 -3.75 0.91
N GLY A 79 7.68 -2.46 1.10
CA GLY A 79 7.97 -1.73 2.33
C GLY A 79 8.45 -0.30 2.12
N LEU A 80 8.80 0.38 3.22
CA LEU A 80 9.55 1.63 3.20
C LEU A 80 11.04 1.33 3.07
N HIS A 81 11.63 1.64 1.92
CA HIS A 81 13.05 1.49 1.64
C HIS A 81 13.84 2.64 2.29
N ILE A 82 14.79 2.29 3.16
CA ILE A 82 15.74 3.24 3.75
C ILE A 82 17.04 3.19 2.96
N LEU A 83 17.33 4.27 2.23
CA LEU A 83 18.51 4.39 1.39
C LEU A 83 19.57 5.25 2.05
N ALA A 84 20.85 4.86 1.88
CA ALA A 84 21.99 5.67 2.31
C ALA A 84 23.06 5.78 1.23
N ALA A 85 23.73 6.93 1.18
CA ALA A 85 24.86 7.20 0.28
C ALA A 85 25.93 8.06 0.96
N LYS A 86 27.18 7.99 0.47
CA LYS A 86 28.33 8.78 0.96
C LYS A 86 29.02 9.52 -0.18
N GLU A 87 29.49 10.73 0.09
CA GLU A 87 30.24 11.52 -0.89
C GLU A 87 31.55 10.82 -1.28
N SER A 88 32.25 10.18 -0.32
CA SER A 88 33.48 9.39 -0.57
C SER A 88 33.32 8.34 -1.67
N ASP A 89 32.10 7.82 -1.82
CA ASP A 89 31.75 6.71 -2.70
C ASP A 89 31.03 7.23 -3.97
N GLY A 90 31.11 8.54 -4.24
CA GLY A 90 30.46 9.22 -5.37
C GLY A 90 28.94 9.34 -5.24
N PHE A 91 28.44 9.36 -4.00
CA PHE A 91 27.02 9.20 -3.66
C PHE A 91 26.36 7.99 -4.33
N SER A 92 27.06 6.85 -4.37
CA SER A 92 26.43 5.56 -4.65
C SER A 92 25.38 5.26 -3.57
N PHE A 93 24.10 5.18 -3.95
CA PHE A 93 23.00 4.84 -3.06
C PHE A 93 22.86 3.32 -2.91
N TYR A 94 22.51 2.88 -1.71
CA TYR A 94 22.23 1.49 -1.36
C TYR A 94 21.03 1.45 -0.42
N GLU A 95 20.17 0.43 -0.53
CA GLU A 95 19.28 0.06 0.56
C GLU A 95 20.12 -0.39 1.76
N ILE A 96 19.79 0.14 2.94
CA ILE A 96 20.37 -0.28 4.22
C ILE A 96 19.35 -0.95 5.13
N ALA A 97 18.05 -0.71 4.92
CA ALA A 97 16.96 -1.41 5.59
C ALA A 97 15.69 -1.29 4.74
N ARG A 98 14.84 -2.32 4.77
CA ARG A 98 13.46 -2.30 4.26
C ARG A 98 12.55 -2.45 5.48
N LEU A 99 11.56 -1.57 5.63
CA LEU A 99 10.63 -1.57 6.75
C LEU A 99 9.24 -1.94 6.26
N ASN A 100 8.80 -3.14 6.60
CA ASN A 100 7.47 -3.65 6.31
C ASN A 100 6.95 -4.42 7.53
N ARG A 101 5.74 -4.94 7.42
CA ARG A 101 5.15 -5.89 8.37
C ARG A 101 4.57 -7.01 7.55
N LYS A 102 5.03 -8.24 7.81
CA LYS A 102 4.71 -9.42 7.01
C LYS A 102 3.27 -9.82 7.19
N GLU A 103 2.76 -9.55 8.38
CA GLU A 103 1.34 -9.56 8.73
C GLU A 103 0.46 -8.56 7.93
N LEU A 104 1.02 -7.77 7.00
CA LEU A 104 0.30 -6.76 6.22
C LEU A 104 0.69 -6.76 4.72
N SER A 105 1.02 -7.94 4.19
CA SER A 105 1.19 -8.22 2.76
C SER A 105 0.12 -7.60 1.87
N ASP A 106 -1.15 -7.64 2.29
CA ASP A 106 -2.30 -7.30 1.45
C ASP A 106 -2.68 -5.82 1.51
N THR A 107 -1.85 -4.98 2.14
CA THR A 107 -2.20 -3.57 2.40
C THR A 107 -1.71 -2.60 1.33
N GLY A 108 -1.03 -3.12 0.31
CA GLY A 108 -0.53 -2.35 -0.83
C GLY A 108 0.74 -1.56 -0.51
N PRO A 109 0.96 -0.40 -1.17
CA PRO A 109 2.22 0.34 -1.06
C PRO A 109 2.41 0.96 0.33
N TRP A 110 3.63 0.92 0.84
CA TRP A 110 4.03 1.53 2.11
C TRP A 110 4.46 2.99 1.93
N THR A 111 4.25 3.80 2.98
CA THR A 111 4.72 5.20 3.07
C THR A 111 5.31 5.46 4.45
N GLY A 112 6.00 6.59 4.60
CA GLY A 112 6.60 6.97 5.86
C GLY A 112 7.60 8.12 5.77
N TYR A 113 8.15 8.48 6.93
CA TYR A 113 9.07 9.61 7.11
C TYR A 113 10.29 9.15 7.88
N VAL A 114 11.47 9.65 7.48
CA VAL A 114 12.77 9.30 8.06
C VAL A 114 13.52 10.55 8.51
N CYS A 115 14.17 10.48 9.67
CA CYS A 115 15.13 11.49 10.12
C CYS A 115 16.47 10.84 10.47
N THR A 116 17.55 11.62 10.42
CA THR A 116 18.88 11.19 10.86
C THR A 116 19.24 11.83 12.20
N THR A 117 19.75 11.04 13.14
CA THR A 117 20.27 11.49 14.44
C THR A 117 21.41 12.51 14.28
N GLY A 118 21.63 13.35 15.29
CA GLY A 118 22.69 14.35 15.27
C GLY A 118 24.08 13.75 15.05
N SER A 119 24.35 12.59 15.66
CA SER A 119 25.61 11.86 15.45
C SER A 119 25.82 11.42 13.99
N GLY A 120 24.74 11.07 13.28
CA GLY A 120 24.77 10.43 11.97
C GLY A 120 25.10 8.94 12.02
N ASN A 121 25.00 8.30 13.18
CA ASN A 121 25.16 6.85 13.32
C ASN A 121 23.83 6.09 13.14
N TYR A 122 22.70 6.77 13.35
CA TYR A 122 21.36 6.18 13.31
C TYR A 122 20.38 7.04 12.52
N ALA A 123 19.43 6.40 11.86
CA ALA A 123 18.18 7.02 11.43
C ALA A 123 17.02 6.49 12.28
N ALA A 124 15.93 7.25 12.33
CA ALA A 124 14.65 6.81 12.84
C ALA A 124 13.61 6.97 11.74
N ALA A 125 12.67 6.03 11.64
CA ALA A 125 11.60 6.05 10.67
C ALA A 125 10.24 5.77 11.32
N VAL A 126 9.20 6.43 10.82
CA VAL A 126 7.81 5.98 10.93
C VAL A 126 7.38 5.41 9.58
N TYR A 127 6.63 4.31 9.58
CA TYR A 127 6.16 3.65 8.37
C TYR A 127 4.79 2.99 8.58
N ALA A 128 3.98 2.95 7.53
CA ALA A 128 2.67 2.31 7.49
C ALA A 128 2.22 2.05 6.05
N PRO A 129 1.18 1.23 5.82
CA PRO A 129 0.50 1.17 4.54
C PRO A 129 -0.07 2.54 4.14
N SER A 130 0.03 2.90 2.86
CA SER A 130 -0.34 4.23 2.36
C SER A 130 -1.83 4.56 2.50
N ALA A 131 -2.68 3.53 2.46
CA ALA A 131 -4.13 3.65 2.67
C ALA A 131 -4.47 4.25 4.06
N TRP A 132 -3.65 4.02 5.09
CA TRP A 132 -3.88 4.57 6.44
C TRP A 132 -3.74 6.10 6.49
N SER A 133 -3.18 6.73 5.44
CA SER A 133 -3.22 8.19 5.27
C SER A 133 -4.61 8.75 4.94
N ASN A 134 -5.60 7.88 4.70
CA ASN A 134 -7.01 8.24 4.52
C ASN A 134 -7.83 8.01 5.82
N GLU A 135 -7.26 7.40 6.86
CA GLU A 135 -8.02 6.90 8.03
C GLU A 135 -7.61 7.63 9.31
N PRO A 136 -8.47 8.49 9.92
CA PRO A 136 -8.07 9.37 11.03
C PRO A 136 -7.44 8.63 12.22
N GLY A 137 -7.99 7.46 12.59
CA GLY A 137 -7.48 6.64 13.69
C GLY A 137 -6.11 6.01 13.39
N ALA A 138 -5.94 5.45 12.19
CA ALA A 138 -4.70 4.83 11.76
C ALA A 138 -3.58 5.89 11.55
N TYR A 139 -3.92 7.06 11.01
CA TYR A 139 -3.03 8.21 10.91
C TYR A 139 -2.58 8.72 12.29
N GLY A 140 -3.52 8.86 13.23
CA GLY A 140 -3.26 9.43 14.56
C GLY A 140 -2.42 8.56 15.50
N GLY A 141 -2.49 7.23 15.36
CA GLY A 141 -1.76 6.35 16.28
C GLY A 141 -1.64 4.89 15.84
N GLY A 142 -1.77 4.58 14.55
CA GLY A 142 -1.65 3.23 14.02
C GLY A 142 -0.26 2.88 13.48
N ALA A 143 0.53 3.85 13.02
CA ALA A 143 1.76 3.59 12.29
C ALA A 143 2.86 2.92 13.13
N PHE A 144 3.79 2.25 12.46
CA PHE A 144 4.93 1.54 13.05
C PHE A 144 6.15 2.45 13.12
N ALA A 145 7.04 2.22 14.10
CA ALA A 145 8.25 3.01 14.29
C ALA A 145 9.48 2.10 14.41
N ALA A 146 10.62 2.54 13.89
CA ALA A 146 11.89 1.82 13.98
C ALA A 146 13.10 2.75 14.05
N VAL A 147 14.19 2.24 14.65
CA VAL A 147 15.53 2.83 14.60
C VAL A 147 16.42 1.98 13.72
N ILE A 148 17.21 2.61 12.85
CA ILE A 148 18.08 1.96 11.87
C ILE A 148 19.52 2.40 12.10
N ARG A 149 20.42 1.46 12.39
CA ARG A 149 21.85 1.73 12.54
C ARG A 149 22.53 1.83 11.17
N LEU A 150 23.03 3.02 10.83
CA LEU A 150 23.52 3.36 9.48
C LEU A 150 24.86 2.69 9.11
N SER A 151 25.59 2.13 10.09
CA SER A 151 26.84 1.42 9.80
C SER A 151 26.62 0.11 9.04
N ASP A 152 25.58 -0.65 9.41
CA ASP A 152 25.35 -2.04 8.99
C ASP A 152 23.90 -2.37 8.62
N GLY A 153 22.95 -1.44 8.80
CA GLY A 153 21.55 -1.63 8.45
C GLY A 153 20.68 -2.27 9.53
N LYS A 154 21.21 -2.48 10.75
CA LYS A 154 20.41 -3.12 11.81
C LYS A 154 19.17 -2.28 12.14
N VAL A 155 17.99 -2.85 11.87
CA VAL A 155 16.69 -2.34 12.33
C VAL A 155 16.46 -2.74 13.79
N THR A 156 15.80 -1.89 14.55
CA THR A 156 15.28 -2.18 15.90
C THR A 156 13.94 -1.49 16.05
N ASP A 157 12.89 -2.29 16.12
CA ASP A 157 11.52 -1.80 16.17
C ASP A 157 11.20 -1.12 17.51
N VAL A 158 10.38 -0.08 17.43
CA VAL A 158 9.79 0.58 18.57
C VAL A 158 8.43 -0.09 18.81
N PRO A 159 8.16 -0.66 20.00
CA PRO A 159 6.93 -1.44 20.24
C PRO A 159 5.66 -0.59 20.33
N ASP A 160 5.79 0.73 20.39
CA ASP A 160 4.68 1.69 20.43
C ASP A 160 4.22 2.06 19.01
N ARG A 161 2.91 2.17 18.81
CA ARG A 161 2.33 2.77 17.59
C ARG A 161 2.41 4.30 17.65
N VAL A 162 2.52 4.94 16.49
CA VAL A 162 2.86 6.37 16.33
C VAL A 162 2.01 7.03 15.23
N GLN A 163 2.12 8.36 15.10
CA GLN A 163 1.48 9.14 14.03
C GLN A 163 2.18 9.00 12.68
N LEU A 164 1.42 8.85 11.59
CA LEU A 164 1.92 8.90 10.21
C LEU A 164 2.06 10.34 9.69
N ALA A 165 2.72 11.22 10.46
CA ALA A 165 2.81 12.65 10.18
C ALA A 165 4.23 13.12 9.89
N TYR A 166 4.38 14.07 8.96
CA TYR A 166 5.68 14.57 8.46
C TYR A 166 6.63 15.14 9.52
N PHE A 167 6.10 15.53 10.69
CA PHE A 167 6.85 16.11 11.79
C PHE A 167 7.36 15.08 12.82
N THR A 168 7.12 13.79 12.60
CA THR A 168 7.64 12.67 13.41
C THR A 168 8.24 11.60 12.48
N PRO A 169 9.38 10.96 12.81
CA PRO A 169 10.18 11.11 14.01
C PRO A 169 10.95 12.44 14.12
N GLY A 170 11.09 12.90 15.36
CA GLY A 170 11.91 14.03 15.75
C GLY A 170 13.31 13.60 16.22
N CYS A 171 14.28 13.58 15.31
CA CYS A 171 15.68 13.33 15.63
C CYS A 171 16.32 14.56 16.32
N GLY A 172 16.90 14.36 17.50
CA GLY A 172 17.59 15.40 18.26
C GLY A 172 19.03 15.69 17.82
N THR A 173 19.72 16.54 18.58
CA THR A 173 21.15 16.87 18.38
C THR A 173 22.12 15.75 18.79
N GLY A 174 21.68 14.76 19.56
CA GLY A 174 22.43 13.54 19.89
C GLY A 174 21.83 12.32 19.20
N ASP A 175 21.78 11.20 19.91
CA ASP A 175 21.13 9.94 19.50
C ASP A 175 19.72 9.78 20.08
N GLU A 176 19.16 10.84 20.69
CA GLU A 176 17.79 10.86 21.18
C GLU A 176 16.80 11.08 20.03
N VAL A 177 15.77 10.23 19.99
CA VAL A 177 14.66 10.31 19.05
C VAL A 177 13.36 10.48 19.83
N ALA A 178 12.46 11.34 19.34
CA ALA A 178 11.10 11.45 19.83
C ALA A 178 10.11 11.06 18.73
N PHE A 179 9.23 10.10 19.02
CA PHE A 179 8.03 9.85 18.21
C PHE A 179 6.80 10.43 18.93
N THR A 180 5.76 10.78 18.18
CA THR A 180 4.46 11.16 18.75
C THR A 180 3.38 10.16 18.38
N SER A 181 2.44 9.93 19.29
CA SER A 181 1.18 9.22 19.06
C SER A 181 0.04 10.09 19.59
N SER A 182 -0.98 10.34 18.77
CA SER A 182 -2.09 11.22 19.07
C SER A 182 -3.39 10.42 19.25
N SER A 183 -4.13 10.75 20.30
CA SER A 183 -5.51 10.27 20.48
C SER A 183 -6.55 11.33 20.06
N ALA A 184 -6.16 12.28 19.20
CA ALA A 184 -7.06 13.31 18.68
C ALA A 184 -8.04 12.72 17.65
N THR A 185 -9.26 13.24 17.65
CA THR A 185 -10.37 12.89 16.74
C THR A 185 -11.13 14.17 16.38
N ASP A 186 -12.10 14.11 15.47
CA ASP A 186 -13.04 15.21 15.16
C ASP A 186 -14.02 15.56 16.32
N THR A 187 -13.82 14.97 17.50
CA THR A 187 -14.60 15.21 18.71
C THR A 187 -13.75 15.62 19.90
N SER A 188 -12.41 15.61 19.79
CA SER A 188 -11.50 16.06 20.83
C SER A 188 -10.05 16.16 20.35
N ALA A 189 -9.35 17.23 20.77
CA ALA A 189 -7.88 17.30 20.68
C ALA A 189 -7.14 16.24 21.53
N GLY A 190 -7.87 15.49 22.35
CA GLY A 190 -7.38 14.29 23.02
C GLY A 190 -6.09 14.51 23.80
N SER A 191 -5.10 13.68 23.51
CA SER A 191 -3.78 13.77 24.11
C SER A 191 -2.71 13.22 23.17
N THR A 192 -1.52 13.81 23.24
CA THR A 192 -0.34 13.33 22.51
C THR A 192 0.64 12.67 23.48
N THR A 193 1.02 11.43 23.20
CA THR A 193 2.07 10.71 23.90
C THR A 193 3.38 10.86 23.13
N VAL A 194 4.39 11.40 23.79
CA VAL A 194 5.77 11.42 23.30
C VAL A 194 6.46 10.14 23.76
N ILE A 195 6.96 9.38 22.78
CA ILE A 195 7.73 8.15 22.97
C ILE A 195 9.19 8.51 22.70
N SER A 196 9.96 8.64 23.78
CA SER A 196 11.40 8.95 23.70
C SER A 196 12.18 7.64 23.56
N VAL A 197 13.06 7.57 22.57
CA VAL A 197 13.89 6.41 22.25
C VAL A 197 15.35 6.84 22.24
N ASP A 198 16.21 6.03 22.87
CA ASP A 198 17.66 6.11 22.73
C ASP A 198 18.05 5.26 21.51
N ALA A 199 18.54 5.90 20.44
CA ALA A 199 18.80 5.21 19.18
C ALA A 199 20.01 4.26 19.25
N ALA A 200 20.93 4.48 20.18
CA ALA A 200 22.13 3.66 20.34
C ALA A 200 21.83 2.30 20.96
N THR A 201 20.88 2.27 21.89
CA THR A 201 20.37 1.06 22.58
C THR A 201 19.10 0.51 21.95
N GLY A 202 18.39 1.28 21.11
CA GLY A 202 17.07 0.97 20.58
C GLY A 202 15.96 0.94 21.64
N SER A 203 16.23 1.46 22.84
CA SER A 203 15.33 1.31 24.00
C SER A 203 14.42 2.53 24.19
N VAL A 204 13.14 2.28 24.45
CA VAL A 204 12.17 3.33 24.84
C VAL A 204 12.49 3.82 26.24
N SER A 205 13.04 5.03 26.34
CA SER A 205 13.49 5.65 27.59
C SER A 205 12.37 6.33 28.37
N SER A 206 11.31 6.80 27.69
CA SER A 206 10.07 7.21 28.36
C SER A 206 8.86 7.26 27.43
N ARG A 207 7.68 7.03 28.01
CA ARG A 207 6.37 7.30 27.39
C ARG A 207 5.67 8.35 28.25
N ARG A 208 5.41 9.53 27.72
CA ARG A 208 4.84 10.64 28.50
C ARG A 208 3.81 11.43 27.70
N THR A 209 2.67 11.71 28.33
CA THR A 209 1.51 12.27 27.65
C THR A 209 1.27 13.73 28.03
N VAL A 210 0.95 14.56 27.03
CA VAL A 210 0.42 15.93 27.18
C VAL A 210 -1.02 15.97 26.65
N LYS A 211 -1.87 16.87 27.17
CA LYS A 211 -3.19 17.12 26.58
C LYS A 211 -3.05 17.95 25.29
N GLY A 212 -3.98 17.75 24.35
CA GLY A 212 -3.97 18.44 23.07
C GLY A 212 -3.02 17.82 22.05
N HIS A 213 -3.02 18.42 20.86
CA HIS A 213 -2.31 17.95 19.69
C HIS A 213 -0.90 18.59 19.63
N LEU A 214 0.13 17.81 19.97
CA LEU A 214 1.52 18.25 20.04
C LEU A 214 2.26 17.80 18.78
N THR A 215 2.70 18.77 17.96
CA THR A 215 3.44 18.51 16.72
C THR A 215 4.92 18.88 16.86
N HIS A 216 5.74 18.51 15.87
CA HIS A 216 7.12 19.01 15.72
C HIS A 216 8.03 18.81 16.94
N VAL A 217 7.91 17.67 17.64
CA VAL A 217 8.72 17.39 18.83
C VAL A 217 10.17 17.14 18.43
N THR A 218 11.14 17.80 19.08
CA THR A 218 12.57 17.54 18.86
C THR A 218 13.40 17.84 20.11
N SER A 219 14.52 17.13 20.26
CA SER A 219 15.47 17.34 21.37
C SER A 219 16.60 18.28 20.95
N THR A 220 16.73 19.40 21.69
CA THR A 220 17.89 20.28 21.66
C THR A 220 18.91 19.86 22.72
N GLN A 221 20.13 20.41 22.69
CA GLN A 221 21.11 20.22 23.78
C GLN A 221 20.64 20.73 25.17
N LYS A 222 19.56 21.52 25.25
CA LYS A 222 19.10 22.19 26.48
C LYS A 222 17.78 21.65 27.02
N SER A 223 16.87 21.25 26.14
CA SER A 223 15.58 20.61 26.45
C SER A 223 14.91 20.03 25.21
N THR A 224 13.86 19.23 25.42
CA THR A 224 12.94 18.83 24.34
C THR A 224 11.90 19.94 24.12
N VAL A 225 11.67 20.28 22.86
CA VAL A 225 10.66 21.28 22.44
C VAL A 225 9.63 20.65 21.53
N GLY A 226 8.51 21.32 21.33
CA GLY A 226 7.49 20.98 20.32
C GLY A 226 6.53 22.16 20.12
N VAL A 227 5.46 21.96 19.33
CA VAL A 227 4.42 22.97 19.10
C VAL A 227 3.07 22.46 19.61
N LEU A 228 2.44 23.23 20.50
CA LEU A 228 1.15 22.93 21.14
C LEU A 228 0.33 24.21 21.28
N ASP A 229 -0.97 24.15 20.96
CA ASP A 229 -1.91 25.27 20.99
C ASP A 229 -1.39 26.52 20.23
N GLY A 230 -0.67 26.30 19.12
CA GLY A 230 -0.02 27.36 18.33
C GLY A 230 1.23 28.00 18.96
N ASN A 231 1.82 27.39 19.99
CA ASN A 231 2.99 27.91 20.70
C ASN A 231 4.18 26.94 20.62
N LEU A 232 5.40 27.47 20.46
CA LEU A 232 6.60 26.72 20.79
C LEU A 232 6.64 26.50 22.30
N VAL A 233 6.73 25.25 22.73
CA VAL A 233 6.72 24.84 24.14
C VAL A 233 7.99 24.07 24.50
N ASP A 234 8.45 24.31 25.73
CA ASP A 234 9.48 23.54 26.44
C ASP A 234 8.80 22.39 27.18
N LEU A 235 9.17 21.15 26.84
CA LEU A 235 8.53 19.95 27.34
C LEU A 235 9.32 19.38 28.52
N LYS A 236 8.67 19.28 29.69
CA LYS A 236 9.27 18.71 30.91
C LYS A 236 8.41 17.59 31.47
N GLY A 237 9.04 16.43 31.67
CA GLY A 237 8.37 15.23 32.14
C GLY A 237 8.57 14.96 33.64
N ASP A 238 7.50 14.49 34.28
CA ASP A 238 7.55 13.79 35.56
C ASP A 238 6.65 12.53 35.48
N GLY A 239 7.21 11.38 35.84
CA GLY A 239 6.61 10.07 35.62
C GLY A 239 6.08 9.90 34.18
N LYS A 240 4.77 9.62 34.06
CA LYS A 240 4.04 9.44 32.79
C LYS A 240 3.47 10.74 32.18
N LYS A 241 3.65 11.91 32.80
CA LYS A 241 3.05 13.18 32.35
C LYS A 241 4.09 14.13 31.77
N LEU A 242 3.71 14.84 30.71
CA LEU A 242 4.42 16.03 30.24
C LEU A 242 3.71 17.30 30.73
N SER A 243 4.53 18.26 31.13
CA SER A 243 4.15 19.67 31.24
C SER A 243 4.74 20.42 30.06
N ALA A 244 3.94 21.28 29.43
CA ALA A 244 4.35 22.15 28.35
C ALA A 244 4.43 23.59 28.85
N ARG A 245 5.62 24.20 28.77
CA ARG A 245 5.85 25.60 29.14
C ARG A 245 6.03 26.43 27.88
N LYS A 246 5.11 27.35 27.59
CA LYS A 246 5.22 28.31 26.48
C LYS A 246 6.57 29.03 26.49
N LEU A 247 7.27 28.98 25.36
CA LEU A 247 8.49 29.71 25.06
C LEU A 247 8.20 30.93 24.18
N ALA A 248 7.48 30.72 23.08
CA ALA A 248 7.09 31.76 22.14
C ALA A 248 5.75 31.39 21.47
N ALA A 249 4.96 32.39 21.07
CA ALA A 249 3.90 32.15 20.09
C ALA A 249 4.53 31.89 18.72
N MET A 250 3.98 30.98 17.93
CA MET A 250 4.42 30.79 16.55
C MET A 250 3.74 31.83 15.63
N PRO A 251 4.43 32.34 14.59
CA PRO A 251 3.99 33.49 13.82
C PRO A 251 2.98 33.13 12.72
N GLY A 252 2.76 31.83 12.48
CA GLY A 252 1.84 31.31 11.47
C GLY A 252 1.93 29.78 11.37
N PRO A 253 1.09 29.16 10.54
CA PRO A 253 1.10 27.72 10.22
C PRO A 253 2.50 27.19 9.87
N LEU A 254 2.89 26.05 10.46
CA LEU A 254 4.21 25.46 10.25
C LEU A 254 4.30 24.58 9.00
N PHE A 255 5.53 24.43 8.50
CA PHE A 255 5.92 23.35 7.59
C PHE A 255 7.23 22.66 7.99
N ALA A 256 7.99 23.22 8.95
CA ALA A 256 9.22 22.64 9.44
C ALA A 256 9.63 23.24 10.81
N LEU A 257 10.31 22.44 11.62
CA LEU A 257 11.00 22.86 12.85
C LEU A 257 12.26 22.01 13.01
N THR A 258 13.40 22.63 13.33
CA THR A 258 14.67 21.91 13.52
C THR A 258 15.52 22.53 14.64
N ALA A 259 16.22 21.67 15.37
CA ALA A 259 17.08 22.05 16.49
C ALA A 259 18.53 22.31 16.03
N SER A 260 19.02 23.52 16.30
CA SER A 260 20.41 23.91 16.10
C SER A 260 21.30 23.51 17.30
N ASN A 261 22.60 23.33 17.04
CA ASN A 261 23.56 22.79 18.03
C ASN A 261 23.79 23.72 19.24
N ASP A 262 23.53 25.02 19.12
CA ASP A 262 23.58 25.96 20.26
C ASP A 262 22.30 25.92 21.13
N GLY A 263 21.32 25.07 20.79
CA GLY A 263 20.00 25.00 21.43
C GLY A 263 19.03 26.09 21.01
N SER A 264 19.32 26.83 19.93
CA SER A 264 18.31 27.59 19.18
C SER A 264 17.45 26.65 18.31
N VAL A 265 16.30 27.15 17.87
CA VAL A 265 15.35 26.40 17.03
C VAL A 265 15.05 27.21 15.78
N ASP A 266 15.26 26.63 14.61
CA ASP A 266 14.88 27.21 13.32
C ASP A 266 13.48 26.69 12.95
N VAL A 267 12.62 27.58 12.46
CA VAL A 267 11.21 27.31 12.18
C VAL A 267 10.85 27.83 10.77
N GLY A 268 10.15 26.99 10.01
CA GLY A 268 9.52 27.36 8.74
C GLY A 268 8.01 27.51 8.92
N THR A 269 7.48 28.70 8.62
CA THR A 269 6.04 29.01 8.66
C THR A 269 5.53 29.59 7.35
N VAL A 270 4.21 29.64 7.15
CA VAL A 270 3.59 30.30 5.98
C VAL A 270 2.84 31.56 6.41
N GLU A 271 3.03 32.63 5.63
CA GLU A 271 2.23 33.86 5.72
C GLU A 271 1.79 34.26 4.30
N GLY A 272 0.48 34.16 4.03
CA GLY A 272 -0.08 34.42 2.70
C GLY A 272 0.50 33.51 1.62
N ASP A 273 1.17 34.10 0.63
CA ASP A 273 1.82 33.40 -0.49
C ASP A 273 3.33 33.15 -0.26
N LYS A 274 3.83 33.37 0.96
CA LYS A 274 5.25 33.24 1.31
C LYS A 274 5.51 32.12 2.34
N SER A 275 6.60 31.39 2.13
CA SER A 275 7.28 30.66 3.19
C SER A 275 8.22 31.63 3.91
N VAL A 276 8.19 31.63 5.24
CA VAL A 276 8.95 32.49 6.15
C VAL A 276 9.87 31.62 6.99
N ILE A 277 11.16 31.95 7.05
CA ILE A 277 12.13 31.28 7.93
C ILE A 277 12.42 32.18 9.12
N SER A 278 12.34 31.63 10.33
CA SER A 278 12.61 32.34 11.58
C SER A 278 13.48 31.50 12.51
N ARG A 279 14.21 32.14 13.45
CA ARG A 279 14.95 31.47 14.53
C ARG A 279 14.48 31.92 15.90
N PHE A 280 14.29 30.97 16.82
CA PHE A 280 14.14 31.20 18.25
C PHE A 280 15.50 31.01 18.95
N ASP A 281 16.05 32.09 19.50
CA ASP A 281 17.39 32.12 20.14
C ASP A 281 17.40 31.66 21.62
N GLY A 282 16.27 31.18 22.13
CA GLY A 282 16.06 30.93 23.56
C GLY A 282 15.35 32.08 24.30
N LYS A 283 15.11 33.23 23.64
CA LYS A 283 14.41 34.40 24.19
C LYS A 283 13.32 34.93 23.27
N ALA A 284 13.59 35.06 21.98
CA ALA A 284 12.70 35.67 21.00
C ALA A 284 12.77 34.96 19.65
N LEU A 285 11.65 34.96 18.93
CA LEU A 285 11.61 34.53 17.55
C LEU A 285 11.96 35.72 16.64
N THR A 286 12.92 35.53 15.74
CA THR A 286 13.39 36.54 14.78
C THR A 286 13.23 36.02 13.36
N GLU A 287 12.53 36.76 12.50
CA GLU A 287 12.46 36.46 11.07
C GLU A 287 13.84 36.64 10.42
N LEU A 288 14.25 35.62 9.66
CA LEU A 288 15.50 35.59 8.88
C LEU A 288 15.23 35.91 7.40
N GLY A 289 14.00 35.70 6.92
CA GLY A 289 13.54 36.18 5.63
C GLY A 289 12.49 35.28 4.99
N ARG A 290 12.21 35.53 3.70
CA ARG A 290 11.06 34.97 2.98
C ARG A 290 11.41 34.43 1.60
N ALA A 291 10.64 33.45 1.15
CA ALA A 291 10.62 32.90 -0.20
C ALA A 291 9.16 32.69 -0.67
N PRO A 292 8.88 32.46 -1.96
CA PRO A 292 7.55 32.03 -2.40
C PRO A 292 7.14 30.71 -1.73
N LYS A 293 5.85 30.54 -1.43
CA LYS A 293 5.33 29.37 -0.69
C LYS A 293 5.74 28.05 -1.37
N GLY A 294 6.38 27.16 -0.61
CA GLY A 294 6.82 25.84 -1.06
C GLY A 294 8.04 25.85 -1.99
N LYS A 295 8.70 27.00 -2.19
CA LYS A 295 9.97 27.11 -2.94
C LYS A 295 11.22 27.09 -2.05
N VAL A 296 11.04 26.82 -0.75
CA VAL A 296 12.14 26.68 0.21
C VAL A 296 11.81 25.56 1.20
N LYS A 297 12.80 24.74 1.55
CA LYS A 297 12.72 23.76 2.63
C LYS A 297 13.74 24.07 3.72
N LEU A 298 13.40 23.71 4.95
CA LEU A 298 14.25 23.82 6.13
C LEU A 298 14.55 22.39 6.60
N LEU A 299 15.81 21.98 6.50
CA LEU A 299 16.26 20.59 6.66
C LEU A 299 17.37 20.50 7.71
N ARG A 300 17.56 19.32 8.30
CA ARG A 300 18.62 19.07 9.29
C ARG A 300 19.96 18.78 8.60
N VAL A 301 21.06 19.31 9.15
CA VAL A 301 22.45 18.98 8.78
C VAL A 301 23.29 18.75 10.05
N ALA A 302 24.52 18.25 9.92
CA ALA A 302 25.38 17.90 11.06
C ALA A 302 25.65 19.09 11.99
N ASP A 303 25.89 20.27 11.42
CA ASP A 303 26.22 21.49 12.17
C ASP A 303 24.98 22.34 12.57
N GLY A 304 23.77 21.80 12.37
CA GLY A 304 22.50 22.46 12.70
C GLY A 304 21.43 22.25 11.63
N ALA A 305 21.17 23.28 10.84
CA ALA A 305 20.09 23.31 9.87
C ALA A 305 20.51 23.93 8.53
N ALA A 306 19.77 23.62 7.47
CA ALA A 306 19.99 24.13 6.13
C ALA A 306 18.69 24.68 5.55
N VAL A 307 18.75 25.91 5.03
CA VAL A 307 17.69 26.47 4.19
C VAL A 307 18.04 26.21 2.73
N VAL A 308 17.14 25.57 1.98
CA VAL A 308 17.42 25.02 0.64
C VAL A 308 16.33 25.42 -0.35
N GLY A 309 16.70 25.88 -1.56
CA GLY A 309 15.76 26.28 -2.63
C GLY A 309 15.92 27.74 -3.06
N GLU A 310 14.81 28.48 -3.18
CA GLU A 310 14.77 29.92 -3.52
C GLU A 310 15.17 30.84 -2.35
N VAL A 311 16.42 30.70 -1.88
CA VAL A 311 16.92 31.31 -0.63
C VAL A 311 17.38 32.76 -0.74
N LYS A 312 17.12 33.46 -1.86
CA LYS A 312 17.65 34.80 -2.12
C LYS A 312 17.17 35.85 -1.10
N GLY A 313 15.94 35.71 -0.61
CA GLY A 313 15.32 36.62 0.36
C GLY A 313 15.62 36.31 1.84
N ILE A 314 16.58 35.43 2.13
CA ILE A 314 16.82 34.89 3.49
C ILE A 314 18.25 35.20 3.95
N ASP A 315 18.40 35.89 5.08
CA ASP A 315 19.68 36.22 5.71
C ASP A 315 19.96 35.33 6.93
N THR A 316 20.85 34.36 6.74
CA THR A 316 21.30 33.46 7.82
C THR A 316 22.50 34.01 8.60
N GLY A 317 22.98 35.22 8.30
CA GLY A 317 24.16 35.82 8.94
C GLY A 317 24.02 36.08 10.45
N LYS A 318 22.79 36.06 10.97
CA LYS A 318 22.47 36.15 12.41
C LYS A 318 22.05 34.82 13.03
N ALA A 319 22.15 33.72 12.28
CA ALA A 319 21.74 32.38 12.68
C ALA A 319 22.92 31.39 12.56
N PRO A 320 23.87 31.37 13.52
CA PRO A 320 25.00 30.44 13.50
C PRO A 320 24.52 28.98 13.41
N GLY A 321 25.11 28.19 12.50
CA GLY A 321 24.69 26.81 12.23
C GLY A 321 23.49 26.68 11.28
N LEU A 322 22.93 27.78 10.76
CA LEU A 322 21.96 27.75 9.66
C LEU A 322 22.67 27.99 8.32
N SER A 323 22.95 26.92 7.58
CA SER A 323 23.50 27.01 6.22
C SER A 323 22.42 27.42 5.21
N LYS A 324 22.86 27.90 4.05
CA LYS A 324 21.98 28.42 3.00
C LYS A 324 22.45 27.93 1.63
N HIS A 325 21.58 27.22 0.92
CA HIS A 325 21.90 26.57 -0.35
C HIS A 325 20.84 26.93 -1.41
N ALA A 326 21.28 27.58 -2.50
CA ALA A 326 20.41 27.89 -3.62
C ALA A 326 20.30 26.68 -4.55
N VAL A 327 19.08 26.20 -4.79
CA VAL A 327 18.78 25.04 -5.66
C VAL A 327 17.53 25.36 -6.48
N ALA A 328 17.51 24.95 -7.74
CA ALA A 328 16.34 25.03 -8.60
C ALA A 328 15.51 23.73 -8.53
N GLY A 329 14.20 23.83 -8.69
CA GLY A 329 13.31 22.67 -8.71
C GLY A 329 12.92 22.15 -7.31
N GLN A 330 12.50 20.88 -7.26
CA GLN A 330 12.05 20.20 -6.04
C GLN A 330 13.25 19.85 -5.12
N VAL A 331 13.00 19.87 -3.82
CA VAL A 331 13.96 19.50 -2.76
C VAL A 331 13.32 18.43 -1.88
N ALA A 332 13.75 17.19 -2.03
CA ALA A 332 13.33 16.05 -1.21
C ALA A 332 14.21 15.86 0.03
N GLY A 333 15.48 16.27 -0.03
CA GLY A 333 16.43 16.17 1.08
C GLY A 333 17.79 16.82 0.80
N ILE A 334 18.65 16.85 1.82
CA ILE A 334 20.02 17.36 1.75
C ILE A 334 20.97 16.41 2.48
N SER A 335 22.21 16.31 2.00
CA SER A 335 23.27 15.57 2.68
C SER A 335 23.73 16.26 3.97
N ARG A 336 24.26 15.50 4.92
CA ARG A 336 24.56 15.97 6.29
C ARG A 336 25.56 17.13 6.34
N GLN A 337 26.41 17.32 5.33
CA GLN A 337 27.35 18.44 5.24
C GLN A 337 26.97 19.45 4.14
N GLY A 338 25.81 19.27 3.50
CA GLY A 338 25.30 20.21 2.50
C GLY A 338 26.10 20.26 1.21
N HIS A 339 26.64 19.13 0.75
CA HIS A 339 27.31 19.02 -0.55
C HIS A 339 26.41 18.47 -1.66
N MET A 340 25.28 17.84 -1.35
CA MET A 340 24.30 17.34 -2.31
C MET A 340 22.87 17.55 -1.81
N VAL A 341 21.94 17.84 -2.73
CA VAL A 341 20.50 17.82 -2.52
C VAL A 341 19.87 16.73 -3.38
N THR A 342 18.97 15.94 -2.80
CA THR A 342 18.09 15.05 -3.57
C THR A 342 16.85 15.82 -4.00
N ASN A 343 16.53 15.74 -5.29
CA ASN A 343 15.35 16.38 -5.87
C ASN A 343 14.12 15.46 -5.83
N SER A 344 14.34 14.15 -6.05
CA SER A 344 13.33 13.10 -5.91
C SER A 344 13.98 11.78 -5.50
N VAL A 345 13.26 10.97 -4.72
CA VAL A 345 13.59 9.58 -4.39
C VAL A 345 12.28 8.80 -4.43
N PHE A 346 12.12 7.98 -5.47
CA PHE A 346 10.82 7.41 -5.83
C PHE A 346 10.98 5.96 -6.25
N SER A 347 10.10 5.07 -5.79
CA SER A 347 10.03 3.71 -6.32
C SER A 347 9.43 3.72 -7.72
N GLU A 348 9.98 2.90 -8.62
CA GLU A 348 9.40 2.62 -9.91
C GLU A 348 8.08 1.83 -9.76
N GLN A 349 7.82 1.12 -8.66
CA GLN A 349 6.47 0.61 -8.33
C GLN A 349 5.51 1.67 -7.81
N MET A 350 5.98 2.79 -7.26
CA MET A 350 5.11 3.96 -7.13
C MET A 350 4.81 4.59 -8.49
N LYS A 351 5.57 4.24 -9.54
CA LYS A 351 5.08 4.29 -10.91
C LYS A 351 4.28 3.05 -11.35
N GLY A 352 4.38 1.87 -10.75
CA GLY A 352 3.29 0.86 -10.78
C GLY A 352 1.91 1.34 -10.33
N ILE A 353 1.85 2.55 -9.78
CA ILE A 353 0.66 3.33 -9.42
C ILE A 353 0.53 4.61 -10.31
N THR A 354 1.59 4.96 -11.07
CA THR A 354 1.78 6.14 -11.94
C THR A 354 2.76 5.89 -13.13
N ALA A 355 2.55 4.86 -13.97
CA ALA A 355 3.44 4.25 -15.01
C ALA A 355 4.50 3.16 -14.64
N SER A 356 4.14 1.87 -14.71
CA SER A 356 5.01 0.67 -14.78
C SER A 356 5.45 -0.10 -13.52
N VAL A 357 4.59 -1.02 -13.02
CA VAL A 357 4.90 -2.34 -12.40
C VAL A 357 3.64 -3.21 -12.42
N GLY A 358 3.81 -4.51 -12.65
CA GLY A 358 2.73 -5.48 -12.38
C GLY A 358 3.16 -6.94 -12.36
N SER A 359 4.45 -7.26 -12.30
CA SER A 359 4.81 -8.67 -12.16
C SER A 359 4.72 -9.11 -10.71
N ALA A 360 3.98 -10.18 -10.47
CA ALA A 360 4.17 -11.08 -9.34
C ALA A 360 5.57 -11.75 -9.33
N SER A 361 6.43 -11.43 -10.31
CA SER A 361 7.90 -11.51 -10.19
C SER A 361 8.57 -10.13 -9.95
N LYS A 362 8.03 -9.31 -9.04
CA LYS A 362 8.64 -8.08 -8.48
C LYS A 362 9.20 -7.03 -9.47
N GLU A 363 8.82 -7.04 -10.74
CA GLU A 363 9.47 -6.22 -11.77
C GLU A 363 9.19 -4.72 -11.58
N GLY A 364 10.07 -4.05 -10.82
CA GLY A 364 10.11 -2.61 -10.54
C GLY A 364 9.82 -2.24 -9.07
N ALA A 365 9.27 -3.16 -8.27
CA ALA A 365 9.27 -3.02 -6.81
C ALA A 365 10.72 -3.13 -6.30
N GLY A 366 11.10 -2.35 -5.29
CA GLY A 366 12.51 -2.23 -4.88
C GLY A 366 13.45 -1.65 -5.95
N THR A 367 12.95 -1.23 -7.12
CA THR A 367 13.72 -0.44 -8.10
C THR A 367 13.40 1.03 -7.90
N LEU A 368 14.39 1.86 -7.61
CA LEU A 368 14.17 3.21 -7.09
C LEU A 368 14.95 4.25 -7.90
N THR A 369 14.27 5.26 -8.47
CA THR A 369 14.93 6.41 -9.10
C THR A 369 15.34 7.44 -8.05
N VAL A 370 16.62 7.80 -8.05
CA VAL A 370 17.17 8.95 -7.31
C VAL A 370 17.62 10.04 -8.29
N LYS A 371 17.11 11.26 -8.10
CA LYS A 371 17.59 12.48 -8.81
C LYS A 371 18.23 13.43 -7.80
N ALA A 372 19.36 14.03 -8.15
CA ALA A 372 20.10 14.91 -7.23
C ALA A 372 20.91 16.00 -7.93
N THR A 373 21.20 17.08 -7.19
CA THR A 373 22.12 18.16 -7.56
C THR A 373 23.31 18.22 -6.59
N ALA A 374 24.53 18.21 -7.12
CA ALA A 374 25.76 18.48 -6.37
C ALA A 374 25.92 19.99 -6.13
N LEU A 375 25.87 20.42 -4.86
CA LEU A 375 25.83 21.83 -4.47
C LEU A 375 27.15 22.58 -4.70
N ARG A 376 28.28 21.85 -4.82
CA ARG A 376 29.61 22.45 -5.03
C ARG A 376 29.85 22.89 -6.48
N THR A 377 29.15 22.28 -7.44
CA THR A 377 29.39 22.43 -8.89
C THR A 377 28.15 22.76 -9.70
N GLY A 378 26.95 22.49 -9.16
CA GLY A 378 25.69 22.52 -9.90
C GLY A 378 25.45 21.29 -10.78
N ALA A 379 26.28 20.24 -10.69
CA ALA A 379 26.09 19.04 -11.49
C ALA A 379 24.83 18.27 -11.08
N GLU A 380 23.94 18.01 -12.03
CA GLU A 380 22.77 17.15 -11.84
C GLU A 380 23.08 15.71 -12.21
N ALA A 381 22.41 14.77 -11.54
CA ALA A 381 22.55 13.34 -11.76
C ALA A 381 21.23 12.60 -11.53
N THR A 382 21.07 11.45 -12.20
CA THR A 382 19.98 10.51 -12.00
C THR A 382 20.55 9.10 -11.99
N THR A 383 20.07 8.24 -11.09
CA THR A 383 20.44 6.82 -11.06
C THR A 383 19.26 5.96 -10.66
N LEU A 384 19.28 4.70 -11.11
CA LEU A 384 18.42 3.64 -10.59
C LEU A 384 19.17 2.90 -9.48
N VAL A 385 18.47 2.62 -8.40
CA VAL A 385 18.94 1.83 -7.26
C VAL A 385 18.11 0.55 -7.22
N ASP A 386 18.78 -0.58 -7.20
CA ASP A 386 18.20 -1.91 -6.99
C ASP A 386 18.33 -2.23 -5.49
N ALA A 387 17.21 -2.42 -4.80
CA ALA A 387 17.14 -2.65 -3.36
C ALA A 387 17.71 -4.02 -2.96
N ASP A 388 17.54 -5.05 -3.79
CA ASP A 388 18.03 -6.41 -3.52
C ASP A 388 19.56 -6.52 -3.71
N ARG A 389 20.18 -5.50 -4.31
CA ARG A 389 21.64 -5.40 -4.47
C ARG A 389 22.36 -5.15 -3.15
N LYS A 390 22.66 -6.24 -2.45
CA LYS A 390 23.49 -6.30 -1.22
C LYS A 390 24.72 -5.37 -1.28
N ARG A 391 24.77 -4.42 -0.33
CA ARG A 391 25.91 -3.53 -0.11
C ARG A 391 27.23 -4.32 0.03
N PRO A 392 28.32 -3.94 -0.68
CA PRO A 392 29.62 -4.57 -0.50
C PRO A 392 30.13 -4.45 0.94
N ARG A 393 30.16 -5.57 1.68
CA ARG A 393 30.67 -5.59 3.07
C ARG A 393 32.18 -5.29 3.08
N SER A 394 32.57 -4.20 3.74
CA SER A 394 33.99 -3.94 4.06
C SER A 394 34.50 -5.03 5.03
N LYS A 395 35.64 -5.65 4.70
CA LYS A 395 36.19 -6.77 5.47
C LYS A 395 36.75 -6.33 6.84
N ALA A 396 35.97 -6.51 7.92
CA ALA A 396 36.51 -6.64 9.28
C ALA A 396 35.52 -7.32 10.26
N TRP A 397 35.86 -8.57 10.63
CA TRP A 397 35.45 -9.29 11.87
C TRP A 397 33.95 -9.58 12.10
N PRO A 398 33.62 -10.32 13.18
CA PRO A 398 33.55 -11.78 13.19
C PRO A 398 32.11 -12.30 13.16
N SER A 399 31.93 -13.62 13.12
CA SER A 399 30.61 -14.26 13.23
C SER A 399 29.87 -13.80 14.49
N VAL A 400 28.70 -13.18 14.30
CA VAL A 400 27.77 -12.84 15.38
C VAL A 400 26.64 -13.88 15.40
N ASP A 401 26.31 -14.30 16.61
CA ASP A 401 25.30 -15.31 16.97
C ASP A 401 23.89 -14.91 16.49
N PRO A 402 23.10 -15.80 15.84
CA PRO A 402 21.74 -15.50 15.41
C PRO A 402 20.74 -15.59 16.58
N VAL A 403 20.85 -14.67 17.56
CA VAL A 403 19.86 -14.51 18.64
C VAL A 403 19.52 -13.03 18.83
N ALA A 404 18.61 -12.53 18.00
CA ALA A 404 18.08 -11.16 18.11
C ALA A 404 16.66 -11.00 17.49
N TYR A 405 15.77 -11.96 17.73
CA TYR A 405 14.33 -11.85 17.42
C TYR A 405 13.49 -12.40 18.58
N THR A 406 13.43 -11.66 19.70
CA THR A 406 12.48 -11.92 20.81
C THR A 406 12.16 -10.62 21.54
N VAL A 407 11.17 -9.87 21.05
CA VAL A 407 10.38 -8.92 21.89
C VAL A 407 8.87 -9.12 21.64
N ALA A 408 8.46 -10.38 21.47
CA ALA A 408 7.38 -10.91 22.28
C ALA A 408 8.02 -11.57 23.51
N GLY A 409 7.30 -11.72 24.63
CA GLY A 409 7.75 -12.57 25.73
C GLY A 409 7.88 -14.01 25.23
N PRO A 410 8.95 -14.76 25.55
CA PRO A 410 9.07 -16.16 25.17
C PRO A 410 8.19 -16.99 26.10
N ASP A 411 6.91 -17.15 25.75
CA ASP A 411 5.91 -17.82 26.60
C ASP A 411 4.97 -18.76 25.80
N ASP A 412 5.54 -19.48 24.83
CA ASP A 412 4.98 -20.73 24.30
C ASP A 412 6.14 -21.68 23.97
N VAL A 413 6.54 -22.50 24.94
CA VAL A 413 7.31 -23.72 24.64
C VAL A 413 6.30 -24.81 24.33
N ASP A 414 6.20 -25.16 23.06
CA ASP A 414 5.30 -26.20 22.57
C ASP A 414 5.50 -27.52 23.35
N PRO A 415 4.43 -28.21 23.78
CA PRO A 415 4.56 -29.59 24.22
C PRO A 415 5.05 -30.43 23.04
N ALA A 416 6.24 -31.01 23.19
CA ALA A 416 6.94 -31.67 22.09
C ALA A 416 6.06 -32.67 21.32
N THR A 417 5.90 -32.42 20.02
CA THR A 417 5.34 -33.30 18.97
C THR A 417 4.50 -34.47 19.49
N CYS A 418 3.18 -34.32 19.46
CA CYS A 418 2.25 -35.45 19.59
C CYS A 418 2.65 -36.51 18.54
N GLY A 419 3.13 -37.68 18.98
CA GLY A 419 3.66 -38.70 18.08
C GLY A 419 2.62 -39.15 17.04
N GLU A 420 3.11 -39.58 15.87
CA GLU A 420 2.33 -39.94 14.69
C GLU A 420 1.04 -40.74 15.04
N GLY A 421 -0.13 -40.17 14.73
CA GLY A 421 -1.43 -40.84 14.81
C GLY A 421 -2.31 -40.54 16.03
N MET A 422 -1.89 -39.70 16.99
CA MET A 422 -2.72 -39.27 18.13
C MET A 422 -3.44 -37.93 17.87
N PRO A 423 -4.75 -37.79 18.18
CA PRO A 423 -5.43 -36.49 18.12
C PRO A 423 -4.86 -35.51 19.16
N GLU A 424 -4.39 -34.34 18.70
CA GLU A 424 -3.75 -33.33 19.56
C GLU A 424 -4.67 -32.87 20.71
N THR A 425 -6.00 -32.82 20.49
CA THR A 425 -7.00 -32.56 21.54
C THR A 425 -6.91 -33.50 22.74
N GLN A 426 -6.52 -34.77 22.55
CA GLN A 426 -6.34 -35.74 23.63
C GLN A 426 -5.02 -35.55 24.37
N CYS A 427 -3.98 -35.05 23.69
CA CYS A 427 -2.71 -34.71 24.33
C CYS A 427 -2.84 -33.42 25.16
N ILE A 428 -3.41 -32.35 24.58
CA ILE A 428 -3.61 -31.04 25.21
C ILE A 428 -4.52 -31.12 26.45
N SER A 429 -5.62 -31.88 26.37
CA SER A 429 -6.49 -32.11 27.53
C SER A 429 -5.80 -32.94 28.62
N GLY A 430 -4.86 -33.81 28.26
CA GLY A 430 -3.98 -34.53 29.19
C GLY A 430 -3.01 -33.64 29.97
N SER A 431 -2.65 -32.47 29.42
CA SER A 431 -1.84 -31.43 30.08
C SER A 431 -2.64 -30.39 30.87
N GLY A 432 -3.97 -30.55 30.98
CA GLY A 432 -4.83 -29.72 31.85
C GLY A 432 -5.43 -28.47 31.20
N ALA A 433 -5.15 -28.19 29.93
CA ALA A 433 -5.71 -27.03 29.22
C ALA A 433 -7.17 -27.26 28.77
N GLN A 434 -7.98 -26.21 28.74
CA GLN A 434 -9.39 -26.30 28.36
C GLN A 434 -9.60 -26.09 26.87
N ILE A 435 -10.09 -27.13 26.18
CA ILE A 435 -10.57 -27.00 24.80
C ILE A 435 -11.91 -26.22 24.81
N ARG A 436 -12.02 -25.23 23.93
CA ARG A 436 -13.22 -24.41 23.71
C ARG A 436 -13.78 -24.70 22.31
N GLY A 437 -15.08 -24.47 22.15
CA GLY A 437 -15.74 -24.48 20.84
C GLY A 437 -15.58 -23.13 20.13
N GLU A 438 -16.61 -22.72 19.40
CA GLU A 438 -16.65 -21.41 18.75
C GLU A 438 -16.60 -20.26 19.76
N VAL A 439 -15.82 -19.22 19.43
CA VAL A 439 -15.67 -18.00 20.22
C VAL A 439 -16.27 -16.83 19.44
N TRP A 440 -17.51 -16.46 19.79
CA TRP A 440 -18.30 -15.44 19.10
C TRP A 440 -17.54 -14.12 18.86
N ASP A 441 -16.80 -13.63 19.86
CA ASP A 441 -16.06 -12.36 19.77
C ASP A 441 -14.85 -12.43 18.81
N MET A 442 -14.44 -13.62 18.35
CA MET A 442 -13.38 -13.84 17.35
C MET A 442 -13.92 -14.10 15.94
N GLU A 443 -15.24 -14.14 15.73
CA GLU A 443 -15.83 -14.31 14.40
C GLU A 443 -15.82 -13.01 13.58
N THR A 444 -15.62 -13.11 12.27
CA THR A 444 -15.83 -11.97 11.37
C THR A 444 -17.33 -11.61 11.26
N PRO A 445 -17.71 -10.34 11.48
CA PRO A 445 -19.08 -9.86 11.27
C PRO A 445 -19.37 -9.56 9.80
N CYS A 446 -18.39 -9.69 8.91
CA CYS A 446 -18.55 -9.30 7.52
C CYS A 446 -19.41 -10.31 6.76
N ILE A 447 -20.32 -9.83 5.90
CA ILE A 447 -21.32 -10.68 5.23
C ILE A 447 -20.64 -11.66 4.26
N VAL A 448 -19.64 -11.18 3.52
CA VAL A 448 -18.83 -12.01 2.64
C VAL A 448 -17.58 -12.45 3.39
N LYS A 449 -17.41 -13.77 3.53
CA LYS A 449 -16.28 -14.35 4.27
C LYS A 449 -15.04 -14.38 3.37
N ARG A 450 -13.87 -14.12 3.94
CA ARG A 450 -12.56 -14.26 3.27
C ARG A 450 -12.34 -15.72 2.88
N ASN A 451 -11.71 -15.96 1.71
CA ASN A 451 -11.36 -17.28 1.18
C ASN A 451 -12.56 -18.21 0.84
N ASP A 452 -13.75 -17.63 0.66
CA ASP A 452 -14.86 -18.33 -0.01
C ASP A 452 -14.57 -18.35 -1.53
N PRO A 453 -14.40 -19.53 -2.16
CA PRO A 453 -14.07 -19.64 -3.58
C PRO A 453 -15.20 -19.08 -4.48
N LYS A 454 -16.46 -19.08 -4.01
CA LYS A 454 -17.63 -18.46 -4.67
C LYS A 454 -17.66 -16.93 -4.52
N ARG A 455 -16.60 -16.32 -3.97
CA ARG A 455 -16.52 -14.89 -3.65
C ARG A 455 -15.23 -14.24 -4.11
N GLN A 456 -14.70 -14.73 -5.23
CA GLN A 456 -13.53 -14.13 -5.84
C GLN A 456 -13.88 -12.86 -6.60
N ALA A 457 -13.08 -11.83 -6.36
CA ALA A 457 -13.15 -10.54 -7.02
C ALA A 457 -12.34 -10.59 -8.32
N LEU A 458 -12.93 -10.17 -9.43
CA LEU A 458 -12.19 -9.94 -10.67
C LEU A 458 -11.35 -8.67 -10.55
N GLN A 459 -10.05 -8.75 -10.83
CA GLN A 459 -9.25 -7.55 -11.04
C GLN A 459 -9.42 -7.03 -12.47
N ALA A 460 -10.32 -6.06 -12.63
CA ALA A 460 -10.54 -5.36 -13.88
C ALA A 460 -9.29 -4.60 -14.35
N SER A 461 -9.12 -4.48 -15.67
CA SER A 461 -8.12 -3.58 -16.27
C SER A 461 -8.63 -2.14 -16.33
N ALA A 462 -7.72 -1.16 -16.40
CA ALA A 462 -8.05 0.26 -16.25
C ALA A 462 -9.11 0.76 -17.25
N ASN A 463 -9.04 0.29 -18.50
CA ASN A 463 -10.02 0.55 -19.54
C ASN A 463 -11.45 0.07 -19.19
N MET A 464 -11.59 -1.04 -18.46
CA MET A 464 -12.89 -1.53 -17.97
C MET A 464 -13.40 -0.66 -16.82
N VAL A 465 -12.52 -0.24 -15.90
CA VAL A 465 -12.87 0.64 -14.79
C VAL A 465 -13.37 1.99 -15.29
N GLU A 466 -12.65 2.61 -16.24
CA GLU A 466 -13.06 3.88 -16.84
C GLU A 466 -14.40 3.76 -17.58
N TRP A 467 -14.58 2.72 -18.40
CA TRP A 467 -15.86 2.43 -19.04
C TRP A 467 -16.99 2.30 -18.01
N ALA A 468 -16.78 1.56 -16.92
CA ALA A 468 -17.80 1.35 -15.90
C ALA A 468 -18.17 2.65 -15.18
N VAL A 469 -17.21 3.54 -14.93
CA VAL A 469 -17.49 4.89 -14.40
C VAL A 469 -18.29 5.71 -15.39
N ASP A 470 -17.84 5.83 -16.65
CA ASP A 470 -18.50 6.60 -17.72
C ASP A 470 -19.97 6.17 -17.91
N GLN A 471 -20.23 4.86 -17.89
CA GLN A 471 -21.59 4.34 -17.95
C GLN A 471 -22.37 4.61 -16.66
N ALA A 472 -21.77 4.41 -15.49
CA ALA A 472 -22.47 4.49 -14.21
C ALA A 472 -22.88 5.93 -13.85
N VAL A 473 -22.03 6.92 -14.09
CA VAL A 473 -22.36 8.32 -13.77
C VAL A 473 -23.54 8.85 -14.61
N HIS A 474 -23.78 8.28 -15.80
CA HIS A 474 -24.91 8.64 -16.66
C HIS A 474 -26.15 7.77 -16.51
N GLY A 475 -26.05 6.57 -15.91
CA GLY A 475 -27.19 5.65 -15.75
C GLY A 475 -27.28 4.56 -16.83
N GLU A 476 -26.18 4.33 -17.53
CA GLU A 476 -26.09 3.44 -18.69
C GLU A 476 -25.32 2.13 -18.41
N LEU A 477 -24.92 1.88 -17.15
CA LEU A 477 -24.22 0.66 -16.73
C LEU A 477 -25.21 -0.52 -16.57
N ASN A 478 -25.78 -0.88 -17.72
CA ASN A 478 -26.86 -1.86 -17.88
C ASN A 478 -26.35 -3.22 -18.36
N VAL A 479 -25.05 -3.49 -18.22
CA VAL A 479 -24.47 -4.81 -18.52
C VAL A 479 -25.13 -5.89 -17.67
N SER A 480 -25.49 -7.01 -18.31
CA SER A 480 -26.18 -8.11 -17.64
C SER A 480 -25.18 -9.13 -17.11
N ARG A 481 -25.17 -9.34 -15.80
CA ARG A 481 -24.50 -10.46 -15.15
C ARG A 481 -25.50 -11.62 -15.08
N PRO A 482 -25.27 -12.76 -15.77
CA PRO A 482 -26.15 -13.91 -15.69
C PRO A 482 -26.18 -14.50 -14.27
N GLN A 483 -27.12 -15.41 -14.03
CA GLN A 483 -27.10 -16.21 -12.80
C GLN A 483 -25.81 -17.01 -12.75
N ASN A 484 -25.16 -17.06 -11.58
CA ASN A 484 -23.87 -17.72 -11.37
C ASN A 484 -22.73 -17.18 -12.26
N TRP A 485 -22.75 -15.89 -12.60
CA TRP A 485 -21.62 -15.22 -13.27
C TRP A 485 -20.34 -15.42 -12.45
N HIS A 486 -19.29 -15.96 -13.07
CA HIS A 486 -18.01 -16.35 -12.43
C HIS A 486 -18.19 -17.19 -11.16
N SER A 487 -19.08 -18.19 -11.24
CA SER A 487 -19.39 -19.16 -10.18
C SER A 487 -19.79 -18.58 -8.82
N THR A 488 -20.15 -17.30 -8.78
CA THR A 488 -20.41 -16.57 -7.54
C THR A 488 -21.65 -17.04 -6.75
N GLY A 489 -22.40 -18.03 -7.24
CA GLY A 489 -23.67 -18.49 -6.63
C GLY A 489 -24.77 -17.41 -6.62
N LEU A 490 -24.56 -16.27 -7.28
CA LEU A 490 -25.49 -15.14 -7.26
C LEU A 490 -26.64 -15.32 -8.26
N ALA A 491 -27.78 -14.70 -7.94
CA ALA A 491 -28.85 -14.48 -8.91
C ALA A 491 -28.39 -13.53 -10.03
N ALA A 492 -29.07 -13.55 -11.19
CA ALA A 492 -28.77 -12.61 -12.27
C ALA A 492 -29.08 -11.16 -11.87
N TYR A 493 -28.24 -10.21 -12.27
CA TYR A 493 -28.42 -8.78 -12.00
C TYR A 493 -27.82 -7.89 -13.11
N THR A 494 -28.11 -6.60 -13.06
CA THR A 494 -27.29 -5.57 -13.73
C THR A 494 -26.73 -4.63 -12.64
N PRO A 495 -25.51 -4.10 -12.76
CA PRO A 495 -24.93 -3.23 -11.72
C PRO A 495 -25.87 -2.08 -11.31
N GLN A 496 -26.50 -1.39 -12.27
CA GLN A 496 -27.47 -0.32 -11.98
C GLN A 496 -28.93 -0.75 -11.80
N GLY A 497 -29.25 -2.04 -12.03
CA GLY A 497 -30.50 -2.62 -11.53
C GLY A 497 -30.44 -2.85 -10.02
N LEU A 498 -29.24 -3.19 -9.51
CA LEU A 498 -28.97 -3.46 -8.09
C LEU A 498 -28.60 -2.19 -7.31
N PHE A 499 -27.78 -1.32 -7.90
CA PHE A 499 -27.37 -0.01 -7.37
C PHE A 499 -27.78 1.11 -8.33
N PRO A 500 -29.06 1.55 -8.30
CA PRO A 500 -29.56 2.55 -9.23
C PRO A 500 -28.79 3.87 -9.18
N LYS A 501 -28.62 4.49 -10.35
CA LYS A 501 -28.04 5.83 -10.50
C LYS A 501 -28.63 6.80 -9.44
N PRO A 502 -27.80 7.41 -8.58
CA PRO A 502 -28.30 8.27 -7.52
C PRO A 502 -28.87 9.58 -8.05
N LYS A 503 -29.80 10.18 -7.30
CA LYS A 503 -30.37 11.50 -7.63
C LYS A 503 -29.67 12.60 -6.84
N LEU A 504 -29.13 13.58 -7.54
CA LEU A 504 -28.50 14.75 -6.92
C LEU A 504 -29.52 15.84 -6.59
N THR A 505 -29.37 16.45 -5.42
CA THR A 505 -30.10 17.65 -5.00
C THR A 505 -29.61 18.82 -5.86
N GLY A 506 -30.52 19.36 -6.68
CA GLY A 506 -30.24 20.32 -7.74
C GLY A 506 -30.30 19.73 -9.16
N GLY A 507 -30.31 18.39 -9.30
CA GLY A 507 -30.20 17.70 -10.59
C GLY A 507 -28.79 17.77 -11.19
N GLY A 508 -28.60 17.12 -12.35
CA GLY A 508 -27.28 16.95 -12.97
C GLY A 508 -26.56 15.68 -12.51
N GLU A 509 -25.31 15.55 -12.94
CA GLU A 509 -24.52 14.30 -12.89
C GLU A 509 -23.24 14.45 -12.06
N ILE A 510 -22.67 13.32 -11.63
CA ILE A 510 -21.34 13.25 -11.03
C ILE A 510 -20.32 13.19 -12.19
N PRO A 511 -19.36 14.12 -12.33
CA PRO A 511 -18.35 14.01 -13.38
C PRO A 511 -17.52 12.74 -13.22
N ALA A 512 -17.34 11.96 -14.28
CA ALA A 512 -16.55 10.72 -14.28
C ALA A 512 -15.21 10.85 -13.53
N GLN A 513 -14.44 11.92 -13.79
CA GLN A 513 -13.13 12.17 -13.17
C GLN A 513 -13.17 12.35 -11.64
N VAL A 514 -14.30 12.76 -11.06
CA VAL A 514 -14.45 12.81 -9.60
C VAL A 514 -14.47 11.39 -9.03
N MET A 515 -15.15 10.46 -9.69
CA MET A 515 -15.18 9.06 -9.27
C MET A 515 -13.84 8.36 -9.57
N LEU A 516 -13.25 8.58 -10.75
CA LEU A 516 -11.93 8.02 -11.10
C LEU A 516 -10.85 8.45 -10.09
N GLY A 517 -10.83 9.72 -9.67
CA GLY A 517 -9.94 10.19 -8.61
C GLY A 517 -10.16 9.50 -7.26
N ILE A 518 -11.40 9.14 -6.91
CA ILE A 518 -11.71 8.32 -5.72
C ILE A 518 -11.15 6.92 -5.87
N LEU A 519 -11.42 6.22 -6.98
CA LEU A 519 -10.93 4.86 -7.23
C LEU A 519 -9.40 4.81 -7.22
N ALA A 520 -8.74 5.86 -7.71
CA ALA A 520 -7.30 6.03 -7.66
C ALA A 520 -6.78 6.11 -6.22
N GLN A 521 -7.38 6.94 -5.37
CA GLN A 521 -6.94 7.19 -4.00
C GLN A 521 -7.32 6.10 -2.98
N GLU A 522 -8.47 5.45 -3.17
CA GLU A 522 -9.02 4.48 -2.22
C GLU A 522 -8.46 3.07 -2.42
N SER A 523 -8.17 2.68 -3.67
CA SER A 523 -7.74 1.32 -3.99
C SER A 523 -6.65 1.21 -5.07
N ASN A 524 -6.22 2.31 -5.71
CA ASN A 524 -5.39 2.24 -6.92
C ASN A 524 -6.02 1.31 -8.00
N PHE A 525 -7.32 1.50 -8.24
CA PHE A 525 -8.12 0.71 -9.19
C PHE A 525 -8.18 -0.80 -8.86
N LYS A 526 -7.84 -1.22 -7.65
CA LYS A 526 -7.90 -2.62 -7.21
C LYS A 526 -9.31 -3.00 -6.72
N GLN A 527 -9.96 -3.90 -7.45
CA GLN A 527 -11.16 -4.60 -6.96
C GLN A 527 -10.76 -5.89 -6.23
N ALA A 528 -9.83 -6.66 -6.78
CA ALA A 528 -9.23 -7.81 -6.11
C ALA A 528 -7.94 -7.42 -5.38
N SER A 529 -7.42 -8.32 -4.56
CA SER A 529 -6.30 -8.10 -3.64
C SER A 529 -5.03 -7.63 -4.35
N TRP A 530 -4.06 -7.14 -3.59
CA TRP A 530 -2.77 -6.71 -4.14
C TRP A 530 -1.95 -7.86 -4.74
N HIS A 531 -2.31 -9.12 -4.46
CA HIS A 531 -1.75 -10.32 -5.06
C HIS A 531 -2.33 -10.64 -6.45
N SER A 532 -3.53 -10.15 -6.77
CA SER A 532 -4.20 -10.35 -8.07
C SER A 532 -3.74 -9.29 -9.08
N MET A 533 -3.31 -9.70 -10.28
CA MET A 533 -3.03 -8.79 -11.39
C MET A 533 -4.24 -8.63 -12.31
N ASN A 534 -4.18 -7.69 -13.25
CA ASN A 534 -5.27 -7.47 -14.20
C ASN A 534 -5.60 -8.77 -14.93
N GLY A 535 -6.88 -9.17 -14.85
CA GLY A 535 -7.43 -10.40 -15.41
C GLY A 535 -7.44 -11.60 -14.48
N ASP A 536 -6.71 -11.57 -13.38
CA ASP A 536 -6.82 -12.59 -12.34
C ASP A 536 -8.04 -12.31 -11.45
N SER A 537 -8.55 -13.37 -10.83
CA SER A 537 -9.48 -13.28 -9.71
C SER A 537 -8.73 -13.42 -8.37
N GLY A 538 -9.41 -13.30 -7.23
CA GLY A 538 -8.82 -13.61 -5.92
C GLY A 538 -9.63 -13.05 -4.76
N ASN A 539 -9.04 -12.93 -3.57
CA ASN A 539 -9.66 -12.14 -2.49
C ASN A 539 -9.97 -10.71 -2.99
N VAL A 540 -11.05 -10.12 -2.51
CA VAL A 540 -11.37 -8.69 -2.72
C VAL A 540 -10.34 -7.77 -2.03
N THR A 541 -10.07 -6.59 -2.59
CA THR A 541 -9.16 -5.60 -1.97
C THR A 541 -9.80 -4.91 -0.77
N LYS A 542 -9.00 -4.80 0.29
CA LYS A 542 -9.28 -4.22 1.63
C LYS A 542 -10.41 -4.93 2.40
N SER A 543 -10.23 -4.90 3.72
CA SER A 543 -11.12 -5.24 4.84
C SER A 543 -10.22 -5.78 5.97
N ASP A 544 -10.34 -5.25 7.18
CA ASP A 544 -9.87 -5.96 8.39
C ASP A 544 -11.02 -6.87 8.82
N TRP A 545 -11.22 -7.99 8.09
CA TRP A 545 -12.30 -8.94 8.33
C TRP A 545 -12.39 -9.38 9.80
N TYR A 546 -11.25 -9.40 10.48
CA TYR A 546 -11.07 -10.03 11.77
C TYR A 546 -10.95 -9.01 12.91
N GLY A 547 -10.83 -7.71 12.63
CA GLY A 547 -10.68 -6.65 13.63
C GLY A 547 -9.40 -6.76 14.45
N ASN A 548 -8.34 -7.26 13.83
CA ASN A 548 -7.07 -7.57 14.51
C ASN A 548 -6.14 -6.35 14.64
N GLU A 549 -6.63 -5.14 14.33
CA GLU A 549 -5.88 -3.88 14.33
C GLU A 549 -4.62 -3.96 13.45
N ASN A 550 -4.78 -4.63 12.30
CA ASN A 550 -3.74 -4.83 11.31
C ASN A 550 -2.51 -5.55 11.90
N GLY A 551 -2.76 -6.70 12.53
CA GLY A 551 -1.75 -7.62 13.02
C GLY A 551 -2.24 -9.06 13.02
N THR A 552 -1.76 -9.89 12.09
CA THR A 552 -2.18 -11.30 11.92
C THR A 552 -1.95 -12.17 13.15
N HIS A 553 -1.06 -11.78 14.06
CA HIS A 553 -0.80 -12.49 15.32
C HIS A 553 -1.72 -12.07 16.48
N ASN A 554 -2.48 -10.98 16.32
CA ASN A 554 -3.48 -10.58 17.31
C ASN A 554 -4.72 -11.46 17.18
N TYR A 555 -5.36 -11.78 18.31
CA TYR A 555 -6.66 -12.46 18.26
C TYR A 555 -7.69 -11.58 17.55
N PRO A 556 -8.53 -12.15 16.66
CA PRO A 556 -9.65 -11.45 16.07
C PRO A 556 -10.56 -10.80 17.12
N ASN A 557 -11.13 -9.65 16.77
CA ASN A 557 -12.11 -8.91 17.55
C ASN A 557 -13.27 -8.45 16.64
N LYS A 558 -14.40 -9.15 16.73
CA LYS A 558 -15.63 -8.91 15.98
C LYS A 558 -16.12 -7.46 16.03
N SER A 559 -15.91 -6.74 17.13
CA SER A 559 -16.36 -5.34 17.26
C SER A 559 -15.42 -4.31 16.63
N ARG A 560 -14.25 -4.74 16.12
CA ARG A 560 -13.23 -3.89 15.49
C ARG A 560 -13.03 -4.17 14.00
N ALA A 561 -13.69 -5.20 13.47
CA ALA A 561 -13.58 -5.56 12.07
C ALA A 561 -14.14 -4.47 11.15
N ASP A 562 -13.36 -4.09 10.14
CA ASP A 562 -13.80 -3.19 9.06
C ASP A 562 -14.13 -4.03 7.83
N CYS A 563 -15.40 -3.99 7.42
CA CYS A 563 -15.94 -4.74 6.30
C CYS A 563 -16.05 -3.82 5.06
N GLY A 564 -14.98 -3.09 4.72
CA GLY A 564 -14.89 -2.25 3.52
C GLY A 564 -14.35 -3.01 2.31
N TYR A 565 -15.04 -2.94 1.17
CA TYR A 565 -14.77 -3.80 0.03
C TYR A 565 -14.46 -3.06 -1.28
N GLY A 566 -13.43 -3.52 -1.98
CA GLY A 566 -13.25 -3.36 -3.42
C GLY A 566 -12.88 -1.95 -3.89
N ILE A 567 -13.07 -1.69 -5.18
CA ILE A 567 -12.43 -0.57 -5.87
C ILE A 567 -12.84 0.82 -5.35
N ALA A 568 -14.09 0.94 -4.88
CA ALA A 568 -14.66 2.15 -4.26
C ALA A 568 -14.84 2.02 -2.73
N GLN A 569 -14.21 1.04 -2.09
CA GLN A 569 -14.12 0.90 -0.62
C GLN A 569 -15.48 0.98 0.11
N VAL A 570 -16.44 0.21 -0.38
CA VAL A 570 -17.82 0.20 0.11
C VAL A 570 -17.88 -0.54 1.46
N THR A 571 -18.11 0.21 2.54
CA THR A 571 -18.27 -0.29 3.92
C THR A 571 -19.74 -0.36 4.37
N THR A 572 -20.54 0.63 3.97
CA THR A 572 -21.96 0.76 4.34
C THR A 572 -22.75 -0.49 3.95
N GLY A 573 -23.45 -1.08 4.90
CA GLY A 573 -24.28 -2.27 4.69
C GLY A 573 -23.54 -3.61 4.62
N MET A 574 -22.19 -3.64 4.60
CA MET A 574 -21.38 -4.85 4.35
C MET A 574 -21.09 -5.72 5.59
N SER A 575 -21.58 -5.32 6.76
CA SER A 575 -21.40 -6.00 8.05
C SER A 575 -22.74 -6.38 8.68
N GLU A 576 -22.82 -7.57 9.27
CA GLU A 576 -23.94 -8.05 10.09
C GLU A 576 -24.25 -7.11 11.29
N LEU A 577 -23.29 -6.26 11.68
CA LEU A 577 -23.45 -5.25 12.73
C LEU A 577 -24.02 -3.91 12.23
N HIS A 578 -24.12 -3.71 10.91
CA HIS A 578 -24.62 -2.49 10.30
C HIS A 578 -26.16 -2.47 10.25
N ASN A 579 -26.79 -1.29 10.16
CA ASN A 579 -28.24 -1.18 10.02
C ASN A 579 -28.62 0.04 9.14
N PRO A 580 -29.23 -0.15 7.95
CA PRO A 580 -29.65 -1.42 7.36
C PRO A 580 -28.50 -2.23 6.74
N THR A 581 -28.47 -3.53 7.00
CA THR A 581 -27.55 -4.49 6.37
C THR A 581 -27.95 -4.78 4.92
N PHE A 582 -26.98 -5.05 4.04
CA PHE A 582 -27.24 -5.58 2.70
C PHE A 582 -27.64 -7.06 2.74
N ASP A 583 -28.38 -7.50 1.71
CA ASP A 583 -28.57 -8.93 1.46
C ASP A 583 -27.36 -9.55 0.75
N THR A 584 -27.37 -10.88 0.62
CA THR A 584 -26.30 -11.66 -0.02
C THR A 584 -26.04 -11.26 -1.48
N LEU A 585 -27.04 -10.76 -2.21
CA LEU A 585 -26.87 -10.35 -3.61
C LEU A 585 -26.14 -9.01 -3.70
N HIS A 586 -26.57 -8.02 -2.90
CA HIS A 586 -25.92 -6.70 -2.85
C HIS A 586 -24.48 -6.82 -2.32
N ALA A 587 -24.28 -7.51 -1.19
CA ALA A 587 -22.95 -7.69 -0.62
C ALA A 587 -22.04 -8.55 -1.52
N GLY A 588 -22.58 -9.63 -2.10
CA GLY A 588 -21.87 -10.46 -3.07
C GLY A 588 -21.41 -9.66 -4.28
N ALA A 589 -22.31 -8.93 -4.94
CA ALA A 589 -21.99 -8.14 -6.13
C ALA A 589 -20.96 -7.03 -5.84
N VAL A 590 -21.08 -6.30 -4.72
CA VAL A 590 -20.07 -5.31 -4.29
C VAL A 590 -18.69 -5.94 -4.09
N THR A 591 -18.64 -7.20 -3.65
CA THR A 591 -17.39 -7.93 -3.43
C THR A 591 -16.78 -8.42 -4.75
N THR A 592 -17.59 -9.02 -5.64
CA THR A 592 -17.06 -9.78 -6.79
C THR A 592 -17.01 -8.98 -8.09
N ASP A 593 -17.86 -7.96 -8.26
CA ASP A 593 -18.03 -7.21 -9.51
C ASP A 593 -17.65 -5.74 -9.33
N TYR A 594 -16.50 -5.37 -9.91
CA TYR A 594 -15.99 -3.99 -9.93
C TYR A 594 -17.05 -2.97 -10.39
N ALA A 595 -17.89 -3.34 -11.36
CA ALA A 595 -18.91 -2.45 -11.91
C ALA A 595 -20.05 -2.19 -10.91
N ALA A 596 -20.44 -3.21 -10.12
CA ALA A 596 -21.42 -3.06 -9.04
C ALA A 596 -20.84 -2.27 -7.85
N ASN A 597 -19.56 -2.49 -7.53
CA ASN A 597 -18.84 -1.74 -6.50
C ASN A 597 -18.77 -0.23 -6.83
N ILE A 598 -18.41 0.12 -8.08
CA ILE A 598 -18.42 1.52 -8.58
C ILE A 598 -19.82 2.15 -8.48
N ALA A 599 -20.86 1.43 -8.89
CA ALA A 599 -22.24 1.92 -8.81
C ALA A 599 -22.70 2.18 -7.36
N ALA A 600 -22.31 1.30 -6.42
CA ALA A 600 -22.57 1.50 -4.99
C ALA A 600 -21.78 2.71 -4.42
N GLY A 601 -20.50 2.87 -4.80
CA GLY A 601 -19.65 3.99 -4.40
C GLY A 601 -20.18 5.36 -4.86
N LEU A 602 -20.74 5.45 -6.08
CA LEU A 602 -21.43 6.65 -6.55
C LEU A 602 -22.65 7.01 -5.68
N GLY A 603 -23.36 6.00 -5.17
CA GLY A 603 -24.46 6.19 -4.22
C GLY A 603 -23.99 6.90 -2.93
N ILE A 604 -22.86 6.47 -2.37
CA ILE A 604 -22.25 7.09 -1.19
C ILE A 604 -21.85 8.54 -1.48
N LEU A 605 -21.16 8.81 -2.59
CA LEU A 605 -20.76 10.18 -2.96
C LEU A 605 -21.95 11.13 -3.14
N ALA A 606 -23.02 10.65 -3.80
CA ALA A 606 -24.26 11.40 -3.96
C ALA A 606 -24.98 11.65 -2.63
N GLU A 607 -24.94 10.71 -1.69
CA GLU A 607 -25.45 10.89 -0.33
C GLU A 607 -24.76 12.08 0.35
N LYS A 608 -23.42 12.17 0.27
CA LYS A 608 -22.67 13.27 0.91
C LYS A 608 -22.96 14.62 0.24
N TRP A 609 -23.05 14.67 -1.08
CA TRP A 609 -23.53 15.86 -1.80
C TRP A 609 -24.93 16.29 -1.29
N ASN A 610 -25.87 15.34 -1.18
CA ASN A 610 -27.23 15.61 -0.73
C ASN A 610 -27.32 16.04 0.74
N GLN A 611 -26.50 15.47 1.62
CA GLN A 611 -26.36 15.88 3.02
C GLN A 611 -25.89 17.34 3.11
N LEU A 612 -24.82 17.71 2.41
CA LEU A 612 -24.29 19.08 2.39
C LEU A 612 -25.32 20.08 1.84
N LYS A 613 -26.03 19.74 0.75
CA LYS A 613 -27.14 20.56 0.24
C LYS A 613 -28.28 20.72 1.24
N THR A 614 -28.58 19.69 2.02
CA THR A 614 -29.61 19.71 3.08
C THR A 614 -29.22 20.64 4.24
N LEU A 615 -27.92 20.72 4.56
CA LEU A 615 -27.37 21.68 5.51
C LEU A 615 -27.29 23.12 4.94
N GLY A 616 -27.63 23.35 3.67
CA GLY A 616 -27.50 24.64 3.01
C GLY A 616 -26.06 24.99 2.59
N MET A 617 -25.14 24.03 2.67
CA MET A 617 -23.74 24.19 2.28
C MET A 617 -23.60 24.16 0.75
N GLN A 618 -22.87 25.12 0.21
CA GLN A 618 -22.65 25.29 -1.22
C GLN A 618 -21.19 25.62 -1.52
N THR A 619 -20.65 24.91 -2.52
CA THR A 619 -19.29 25.08 -3.02
C THR A 619 -19.35 25.78 -4.37
N ASN A 620 -18.76 26.98 -4.46
CA ASN A 620 -18.86 27.92 -5.57
C ASN A 620 -20.31 28.13 -6.01
N ASN A 621 -20.64 27.99 -7.29
CA ASN A 621 -22.03 28.10 -7.76
C ASN A 621 -22.89 26.85 -7.44
N GLY A 622 -22.31 25.78 -6.90
CA GLY A 622 -23.01 24.58 -6.48
C GLY A 622 -23.62 23.71 -7.59
N SER A 623 -23.27 23.94 -8.86
CA SER A 623 -23.59 23.07 -9.98
C SER A 623 -22.74 21.79 -9.92
N PRO A 624 -23.31 20.58 -10.01
CA PRO A 624 -22.51 19.35 -9.99
C PRO A 624 -21.72 19.12 -11.29
N ALA A 625 -22.04 19.83 -12.38
CA ALA A 625 -21.32 19.74 -13.65
C ALA A 625 -19.86 20.25 -13.62
N TYR A 626 -19.43 20.92 -12.54
CA TYR A 626 -18.07 21.42 -12.36
C TYR A 626 -17.33 20.65 -11.27
N ILE A 627 -16.15 20.11 -11.60
CA ILE A 627 -15.35 19.26 -10.70
C ILE A 627 -14.98 20.01 -9.42
N GLU A 628 -14.67 21.31 -9.50
CA GLU A 628 -14.32 22.13 -8.34
C GLU A 628 -15.42 22.16 -7.25
N ASN A 629 -16.67 21.89 -7.62
CA ASN A 629 -17.81 21.97 -6.69
C ASN A 629 -17.96 20.72 -5.82
N TRP A 630 -17.27 19.62 -6.15
CA TRP A 630 -17.30 18.36 -5.39
C TRP A 630 -16.37 18.34 -4.18
N TYR A 631 -15.51 19.35 -4.02
CA TYR A 631 -14.46 19.42 -2.98
C TYR A 631 -14.94 19.08 -1.55
N THR A 632 -16.11 19.60 -1.14
CA THR A 632 -16.70 19.33 0.19
C THR A 632 -17.43 17.98 0.27
N ALA A 633 -17.99 17.49 -0.83
CA ALA A 633 -18.59 16.15 -0.89
C ALA A 633 -17.53 15.06 -0.77
N LEU A 634 -16.33 15.28 -1.32
CA LEU A 634 -15.17 14.40 -1.18
C LEU A 634 -14.64 14.35 0.26
N TRP A 635 -14.55 15.50 0.94
CA TRP A 635 -14.27 15.55 2.38
C TRP A 635 -15.29 14.72 3.16
N GLY A 636 -16.58 14.89 2.87
CA GLY A 636 -17.66 14.11 3.48
C GLY A 636 -17.69 12.63 3.09
N TYR A 637 -17.07 12.23 1.98
CA TYR A 637 -16.96 10.84 1.53
C TYR A 637 -16.01 10.07 2.45
N ASN A 638 -14.85 10.65 2.75
CA ASN A 638 -13.82 10.00 3.56
C ASN A 638 -14.11 10.03 5.08
N SER A 639 -14.50 11.18 5.64
CA SER A 639 -14.70 11.33 7.10
C SER A 639 -16.16 11.50 7.52
N GLY A 640 -17.11 11.38 6.59
CA GLY A 640 -18.54 11.59 6.85
C GLY A 640 -18.96 13.06 6.94
N VAL A 641 -20.28 13.28 7.04
CA VAL A 641 -20.90 14.59 7.30
C VAL A 641 -21.66 14.48 8.63
N TYR A 642 -21.37 15.37 9.57
CA TYR A 642 -22.10 15.45 10.83
C TYR A 642 -23.50 16.01 10.59
N MET A 643 -24.47 15.12 10.48
CA MET A 643 -25.90 15.44 10.36
C MET A 643 -26.55 15.56 11.75
N PRO A 644 -27.70 16.25 11.90
CA PRO A 644 -28.42 16.27 13.17
C PRO A 644 -29.10 14.92 13.43
N GLY A 645 -28.86 14.31 14.59
CA GLY A 645 -29.43 12.99 14.92
C GLY A 645 -28.90 12.40 16.23
N VAL A 646 -29.30 11.16 16.53
CA VAL A 646 -28.88 10.44 17.76
C VAL A 646 -27.36 10.19 17.78
N GLU A 647 -26.77 9.98 16.61
CA GLU A 647 -25.31 9.78 16.41
C GLU A 647 -24.50 11.09 16.59
N ASN A 648 -25.16 12.24 16.62
CA ASN A 648 -24.55 13.56 16.78
C ASN A 648 -25.30 14.37 17.85
N PRO A 649 -25.24 13.97 19.13
CA PRO A 649 -26.07 14.52 20.20
C PRO A 649 -25.78 15.99 20.54
N SER A 650 -24.68 16.56 20.05
CA SER A 650 -24.38 18.00 20.16
C SER A 650 -25.28 18.86 19.29
N GLY A 651 -25.82 18.31 18.20
CA GLY A 651 -26.56 19.05 17.18
C GLY A 651 -25.70 19.94 16.28
N VAL A 652 -24.37 19.98 16.49
CA VAL A 652 -23.46 20.78 15.66
C VAL A 652 -23.15 20.02 14.37
N VAL A 653 -23.45 20.64 13.23
CA VAL A 653 -23.40 19.98 11.91
C VAL A 653 -22.13 20.31 11.13
N GLY A 654 -21.95 19.68 9.96
CA GLY A 654 -20.91 20.03 8.99
C GLY A 654 -19.81 18.98 8.85
N LEU A 655 -18.61 19.42 8.45
CA LEU A 655 -17.47 18.58 8.09
C LEU A 655 -16.38 18.58 9.18
N GLY A 656 -15.86 17.40 9.53
CA GLY A 656 -14.85 17.21 10.58
C GLY A 656 -13.47 17.83 10.28
N TYR A 657 -12.71 18.18 11.32
CA TYR A 657 -11.46 18.93 11.20
C TYR A 657 -10.28 18.14 10.62
N PHE A 658 -10.27 16.81 10.69
CA PHE A 658 -9.19 15.96 10.16
C PHE A 658 -8.89 16.27 8.68
N ASN A 659 -9.91 16.39 7.83
CA ASN A 659 -9.76 16.69 6.40
C ASN A 659 -9.72 18.20 6.09
N ASN A 660 -9.69 19.08 7.10
CA ASN A 660 -9.55 20.51 6.87
C ASN A 660 -8.16 20.82 6.31
N PRO A 661 -8.02 21.49 5.14
CA PRO A 661 -6.71 21.83 4.58
C PRO A 661 -5.84 22.68 5.52
N ALA A 662 -6.46 23.40 6.46
CA ALA A 662 -5.78 24.18 7.48
C ALA A 662 -5.18 23.34 8.63
N ASN A 663 -5.53 22.07 8.78
CA ASN A 663 -5.04 21.20 9.84
C ASN A 663 -3.48 21.13 9.86
N PRO A 664 -2.81 21.27 11.02
CA PRO A 664 -1.34 21.26 11.13
C PRO A 664 -0.67 19.91 10.79
N ASP A 665 -1.43 18.81 10.72
CA ASP A 665 -0.95 17.49 10.24
C ASP A 665 -0.52 17.52 8.76
N TYR A 666 -0.97 18.51 7.98
CA TYR A 666 -0.54 18.74 6.60
C TYR A 666 0.44 19.93 6.52
N PRO A 667 1.63 19.81 5.90
CA PRO A 667 2.58 20.91 5.77
C PRO A 667 1.92 22.17 5.16
N ALA A 668 2.07 23.33 5.81
CA ALA A 668 1.40 24.54 5.34
C ALA A 668 1.94 25.08 4.00
N ASP A 669 3.17 24.71 3.62
CA ASP A 669 3.84 25.15 2.39
C ASP A 669 3.58 24.26 1.17
N ARG A 670 2.85 23.14 1.35
CA ARG A 670 2.58 22.16 0.31
C ARG A 670 1.98 22.79 -0.95
N GLN A 671 2.32 22.18 -2.07
CA GLN A 671 1.79 22.50 -3.39
C GLN A 671 0.54 21.63 -3.67
N PRO A 672 -0.24 21.87 -4.74
CA PRO A 672 -1.26 20.92 -5.16
C PRO A 672 -0.65 19.54 -5.43
N PHE A 673 -1.30 18.48 -4.94
CA PHE A 673 -0.85 17.10 -5.03
C PHE A 673 -0.61 16.68 -6.49
N LEU A 674 0.51 15.99 -6.77
CA LEU A 674 0.93 15.42 -8.07
C LEU A 674 1.23 16.41 -9.19
N ARG A 675 0.59 17.59 -9.24
CA ARG A 675 0.73 18.63 -10.29
C ARG A 675 2.16 18.94 -10.74
N TYR A 676 3.13 18.78 -9.85
CA TYR A 676 4.55 19.02 -10.14
C TYR A 676 5.42 17.76 -10.11
N SER A 677 4.94 16.66 -9.54
CA SER A 677 5.72 15.44 -9.30
C SER A 677 4.86 14.30 -8.76
N TYR A 678 4.89 13.13 -9.42
CA TYR A 678 4.36 11.89 -8.85
C TYR A 678 5.04 11.47 -7.54
N ASN A 679 6.19 12.06 -7.18
CA ASN A 679 6.85 11.83 -5.89
C ASN A 679 5.91 12.12 -4.71
N ASP A 680 4.91 12.98 -4.87
CA ASP A 680 3.92 13.28 -3.83
C ASP A 680 3.13 12.01 -3.42
N ALA A 681 2.88 11.08 -4.36
CA ALA A 681 2.23 9.78 -4.08
C ALA A 681 3.03 8.87 -3.13
N SER A 682 4.34 9.12 -2.94
CA SER A 682 5.13 8.40 -1.92
C SER A 682 4.90 8.91 -0.49
N ARG A 683 4.22 10.06 -0.32
CA ARG A 683 3.90 10.70 0.97
C ARG A 683 2.47 11.30 0.98
N PRO A 684 1.42 10.49 0.73
CA PRO A 684 0.05 11.00 0.65
C PRO A 684 -0.46 11.58 1.99
N GLY A 685 0.17 11.25 3.11
CA GLY A 685 -0.13 11.84 4.43
C GLY A 685 0.22 13.33 4.58
N GLU A 686 0.84 13.97 3.59
CA GLU A 686 1.08 15.42 3.57
C GLU A 686 -0.13 16.23 3.02
N TRP A 687 -1.20 15.59 2.52
CA TRP A 687 -2.39 16.24 1.94
C TRP A 687 -3.71 15.71 2.52
N SER A 688 -4.73 16.58 2.59
CA SER A 688 -6.09 16.14 2.97
C SER A 688 -6.75 15.33 1.85
N TYR A 689 -7.75 14.52 2.18
CA TYR A 689 -8.36 13.57 1.25
C TYR A 689 -8.80 14.22 -0.08
N GLN A 690 -9.58 15.30 -0.02
CA GLN A 690 -10.06 15.99 -1.20
C GLN A 690 -8.98 16.72 -2.02
N GLU A 691 -7.83 17.06 -1.41
CA GLU A 691 -6.66 17.55 -2.16
C GLU A 691 -6.02 16.40 -2.97
N LYS A 692 -6.00 15.18 -2.41
CA LYS A 692 -5.51 13.98 -3.10
C LYS A 692 -6.40 13.61 -4.28
N ILE A 693 -7.72 13.60 -4.10
CA ILE A 693 -8.68 13.33 -5.20
C ILE A 693 -8.54 14.34 -6.33
N PHE A 694 -8.38 15.63 -6.01
CA PHE A 694 -8.18 16.65 -7.05
C PHE A 694 -6.85 16.48 -7.79
N GLY A 695 -5.79 15.99 -7.13
CA GLY A 695 -4.55 15.62 -7.79
C GLY A 695 -4.73 14.45 -8.75
N TRP A 696 -5.39 13.37 -8.33
CA TRP A 696 -5.67 12.22 -9.22
C TRP A 696 -6.67 12.51 -10.34
N ALA A 697 -7.61 13.43 -10.12
CA ALA A 697 -8.53 13.88 -11.16
C ALA A 697 -7.85 14.80 -12.19
N GLU A 698 -6.77 15.49 -11.82
CA GLU A 698 -5.96 16.33 -12.73
C GLU A 698 -4.85 15.53 -13.42
N VAL A 699 -4.24 14.59 -12.72
CA VAL A 699 -3.07 13.82 -13.16
C VAL A 699 -3.41 12.34 -13.00
N PRO A 700 -3.69 11.61 -14.10
CA PRO A 700 -4.07 10.21 -14.02
C PRO A 700 -3.03 9.33 -13.33
N GLN A 701 -3.51 8.27 -12.67
CA GLN A 701 -2.68 7.08 -12.46
C GLN A 701 -2.27 6.52 -13.82
N MET A 702 -1.16 5.79 -13.87
CA MET A 702 -0.74 5.15 -15.12
C MET A 702 -0.37 3.69 -14.91
N THR A 703 -0.66 2.90 -15.93
CA THR A 703 -0.71 1.43 -15.96
C THR A 703 0.67 0.77 -15.89
N TRP A 704 0.70 -0.56 -15.78
CA TRP A 704 1.94 -1.35 -15.72
C TRP A 704 2.82 -1.26 -16.99
N ASP A 705 2.27 -0.83 -18.13
CA ASP A 705 2.96 -0.59 -19.39
C ASP A 705 3.30 0.90 -19.63
N GLY A 706 2.86 1.79 -18.74
CA GLY A 706 3.25 3.20 -18.73
C GLY A 706 2.30 4.17 -19.43
N GLU A 707 1.06 3.74 -19.69
CA GLU A 707 -0.01 4.52 -20.32
C GLU A 707 -0.98 5.05 -19.25
N GLU A 708 -1.66 6.17 -19.51
CA GLU A 708 -2.66 6.73 -18.57
C GLU A 708 -3.82 5.76 -18.32
N SER A 709 -4.17 5.54 -17.05
CA SER A 709 -5.23 4.59 -16.63
C SER A 709 -6.64 5.09 -16.94
N TYR A 710 -6.82 6.39 -17.18
CA TYR A 710 -8.07 7.05 -17.50
C TYR A 710 -7.80 8.46 -18.03
N SER A 711 -8.74 9.02 -18.79
CA SER A 711 -8.60 10.35 -19.38
C SER A 711 -8.74 11.49 -18.37
N GLU A 712 -7.88 12.51 -18.54
CA GLU A 712 -8.04 13.83 -17.95
C GLU A 712 -9.42 14.46 -18.23
N PRO A 713 -9.91 15.36 -17.35
CA PRO A 713 -11.13 16.13 -17.57
C PRO A 713 -10.92 17.30 -18.54
N GLU A 714 -12.02 17.89 -19.01
CA GLU A 714 -11.98 19.13 -19.77
C GLU A 714 -11.54 20.30 -18.85
N MET A 715 -10.24 20.63 -18.88
CA MET A 715 -9.62 21.67 -18.06
C MET A 715 -9.36 22.96 -18.86
N PRO A 716 -10.27 23.96 -18.86
CA PRO A 716 -10.11 25.18 -19.67
C PRO A 716 -8.93 26.08 -19.25
N LEU A 717 -8.32 25.80 -18.09
CA LEU A 717 -7.13 26.48 -17.57
C LEU A 717 -5.87 25.59 -17.61
N GLY A 718 -5.96 24.37 -18.14
CA GLY A 718 -4.90 23.35 -18.14
C GLY A 718 -4.59 22.73 -16.77
N VAL A 719 -5.37 23.07 -15.73
CA VAL A 719 -5.32 22.51 -14.37
C VAL A 719 -6.70 22.68 -13.71
N ILE A 720 -7.03 21.82 -12.75
CA ILE A 720 -8.17 22.00 -11.84
C ILE A 720 -7.85 23.13 -10.85
N LYS A 721 -8.77 24.07 -10.67
CA LYS A 721 -8.55 25.19 -9.76
C LYS A 721 -8.85 24.79 -8.31
N VAL A 722 -7.80 24.36 -7.59
CA VAL A 722 -7.89 23.97 -6.17
C VAL A 722 -8.31 25.12 -5.23
N ALA A 723 -8.97 24.78 -4.13
CA ALA A 723 -9.34 25.72 -3.08
C ALA A 723 -8.11 26.23 -2.29
N PRO A 724 -8.05 27.50 -1.87
CA PRO A 724 -7.02 27.99 -0.96
C PRO A 724 -7.06 27.30 0.42
N ARG A 725 -5.89 26.92 0.95
CA ARG A 725 -5.73 26.24 2.27
C ARG A 725 -6.59 26.86 3.39
N THR A 726 -6.64 28.18 3.48
CA THR A 726 -7.30 28.92 4.57
C THR A 726 -8.78 29.19 4.32
N LEU A 727 -9.37 28.72 3.21
CA LEU A 727 -10.77 29.01 2.86
C LEU A 727 -11.77 28.41 3.86
N PHE A 728 -11.47 27.23 4.39
CA PHE A 728 -12.28 26.48 5.35
C PHE A 728 -11.89 26.77 6.81
N CYS A 729 -11.37 27.97 7.08
CA CYS A 729 -10.88 28.38 8.39
C CYS A 729 -11.36 29.80 8.70
N ASN A 730 -12.41 29.90 9.50
CA ASN A 730 -13.02 31.17 9.87
C ASN A 730 -13.43 31.15 11.37
N PRO A 731 -12.96 32.11 12.20
CA PRO A 731 -13.28 32.15 13.63
C PRO A 731 -14.77 32.25 13.95
N SER A 732 -15.60 32.77 13.03
CA SER A 732 -17.05 32.90 13.23
C SER A 732 -17.88 31.73 12.71
N ILE A 733 -17.25 30.73 12.08
CA ILE A 733 -17.91 29.54 11.54
C ILE A 733 -17.44 28.33 12.35
N ASN A 734 -16.13 28.08 12.32
CA ASN A 734 -15.53 26.86 12.86
C ASN A 734 -14.37 27.13 13.83
N ALA A 735 -14.47 28.20 14.63
CA ALA A 735 -13.49 28.62 15.63
C ALA A 735 -12.02 28.74 15.14
N CYS A 736 -11.80 28.71 13.83
CA CYS A 736 -10.49 28.45 13.22
C CYS A 736 -9.80 29.78 12.86
N ASP A 737 -8.62 30.03 13.42
CA ASP A 737 -7.79 31.20 13.10
C ASP A 737 -6.79 30.86 11.96
N PRO A 738 -6.98 31.37 10.73
CA PRO A 738 -6.12 31.05 9.60
C PRO A 738 -4.68 31.59 9.74
N GLY A 739 -4.45 32.54 10.66
CA GLY A 739 -3.14 33.07 11.00
C GLY A 739 -2.44 32.35 12.16
N ALA A 740 -3.14 31.48 12.89
CA ALA A 740 -2.53 30.72 13.98
C ALA A 740 -1.73 29.52 13.47
N ALA A 741 -0.73 29.11 14.26
CA ALA A 741 0.09 27.94 13.94
C ALA A 741 -0.64 26.60 14.11
N ASP A 742 -1.57 26.54 15.06
CA ASP A 742 -2.58 25.51 15.21
C ASP A 742 -3.94 26.21 15.05
N PRO A 743 -4.58 26.14 13.87
CA PRO A 743 -5.74 26.98 13.58
C PRO A 743 -6.97 26.69 14.43
N CYS A 744 -7.20 25.45 14.87
CA CYS A 744 -8.35 25.09 15.71
C CYS A 744 -7.97 24.06 16.79
N PRO A 745 -7.34 24.49 17.89
CA PRO A 745 -6.70 23.59 18.86
C PRO A 745 -7.68 22.75 19.71
N SER A 746 -9.00 22.97 19.64
CA SER A 746 -9.97 22.15 20.36
C SER A 746 -10.22 20.79 19.68
N TRP A 747 -10.05 20.72 18.35
CA TRP A 747 -10.36 19.56 17.50
C TRP A 747 -11.71 18.90 17.83
N ASP A 748 -12.69 19.70 18.25
CA ASP A 748 -14.00 19.23 18.64
C ASP A 748 -15.06 19.77 17.66
N GLU A 749 -16.32 19.66 18.05
CA GLU A 749 -17.45 20.18 17.28
C GLU A 749 -17.33 21.66 16.92
N GLN A 750 -16.57 22.47 17.66
CA GLN A 750 -16.33 23.88 17.33
C GLN A 750 -15.47 24.04 16.07
N CYS A 751 -14.67 23.04 15.70
CA CYS A 751 -13.81 23.05 14.52
C CYS A 751 -14.50 22.59 13.22
N ARG A 752 -15.78 22.16 13.30
CA ARG A 752 -16.54 21.65 12.16
C ARG A 752 -16.89 22.76 11.18
N TRP A 753 -16.68 22.50 9.89
CA TRP A 753 -17.04 23.45 8.84
C TRP A 753 -18.47 23.21 8.34
N ASP A 754 -19.36 24.19 8.53
CA ASP A 754 -20.76 24.17 8.06
C ASP A 754 -21.09 25.32 7.07
N GLY A 755 -20.09 26.06 6.62
CA GLY A 755 -20.26 27.23 5.75
C GLY A 755 -20.33 26.92 4.24
N SER A 756 -20.88 27.87 3.48
CA SER A 756 -20.71 27.93 2.02
C SER A 756 -19.42 28.66 1.64
N VAL A 757 -18.81 28.29 0.51
CA VAL A 757 -17.52 28.80 0.04
C VAL A 757 -17.56 29.14 -1.45
N ASP A 758 -16.76 30.12 -1.89
CA ASP A 758 -16.54 30.40 -3.32
C ASP A 758 -15.10 30.88 -3.54
N TRP A 759 -14.37 30.20 -4.43
CA TRP A 759 -13.06 30.62 -4.94
C TRP A 759 -13.04 30.70 -6.47
N MET A 760 -14.12 30.34 -7.15
CA MET A 760 -14.24 30.36 -8.60
C MET A 760 -14.85 31.67 -9.10
N GLY A 761 -15.76 32.27 -8.33
CA GLY A 761 -16.58 33.39 -8.75
C GLY A 761 -17.63 32.94 -9.78
N SER A 762 -17.80 33.71 -10.84
CA SER A 762 -18.70 33.34 -11.94
C SER A 762 -18.17 32.14 -12.73
N GLN A 763 -18.65 30.93 -12.40
CA GLN A 763 -18.30 29.69 -13.08
C GLN A 763 -18.94 29.56 -14.47
N SER A 764 -18.16 28.99 -15.38
CA SER A 764 -18.48 28.71 -16.78
C SER A 764 -17.56 27.59 -17.29
N THR A 765 -17.89 26.98 -18.42
CA THR A 765 -16.99 26.05 -19.13
C THR A 765 -15.68 26.69 -19.62
N GLY A 766 -15.55 28.03 -19.56
CA GLY A 766 -14.30 28.74 -19.88
C GLY A 766 -13.35 28.96 -18.70
N ASN A 767 -13.72 28.54 -17.48
CA ASN A 767 -12.89 28.73 -16.28
C ASN A 767 -13.07 27.68 -15.17
N SER A 768 -13.89 26.66 -15.38
CA SER A 768 -14.20 25.59 -14.42
C SER A 768 -14.12 24.24 -15.14
N SER A 769 -13.57 23.23 -14.47
CA SER A 769 -13.26 21.94 -15.10
C SER A 769 -14.51 21.08 -15.19
N THR A 770 -14.72 20.42 -16.34
CA THR A 770 -15.92 19.61 -16.60
C THR A 770 -15.57 18.17 -16.97
N GLU A 771 -16.58 17.30 -16.93
CA GLU A 771 -16.47 15.91 -17.36
C GLU A 771 -15.93 15.76 -18.78
N HIS A 772 -15.12 14.71 -18.97
CA HIS A 772 -14.77 14.14 -20.26
C HIS A 772 -15.10 12.63 -20.22
N LEU A 773 -15.70 12.08 -21.28
CA LEU A 773 -16.05 10.65 -21.35
C LEU A 773 -15.21 9.99 -22.45
N SER A 774 -14.47 8.95 -22.08
CA SER A 774 -13.69 8.12 -23.02
C SER A 774 -14.58 7.13 -23.78
N TYR A 775 -15.67 6.68 -23.16
CA TYR A 775 -16.59 5.67 -23.69
C TYR A 775 -17.95 6.27 -24.04
N SER A 776 -18.43 5.98 -25.25
CA SER A 776 -19.78 6.37 -25.64
C SER A 776 -20.83 5.69 -24.74
N LEU A 777 -21.79 6.45 -24.25
CA LEU A 777 -22.90 5.96 -23.44
C LEU A 777 -23.69 4.83 -24.15
N GLY A 778 -24.00 3.77 -23.40
CA GLY A 778 -24.62 2.54 -23.91
C GLY A 778 -23.65 1.61 -24.66
N SER A 779 -22.33 1.83 -24.58
CA SER A 779 -21.33 0.92 -25.14
C SER A 779 -21.21 -0.37 -24.32
N GLY A 780 -20.88 -1.47 -24.99
CA GLY A 780 -20.57 -2.74 -24.32
C GLY A 780 -19.25 -2.68 -23.54
N GLU A 781 -19.15 -3.52 -22.51
CA GLU A 781 -17.95 -3.69 -21.69
C GLU A 781 -16.71 -3.96 -22.57
N PRO A 782 -15.62 -3.19 -22.41
CA PRO A 782 -14.44 -3.36 -23.23
C PRO A 782 -13.70 -4.65 -22.88
N ALA A 783 -12.83 -5.10 -23.78
CA ALA A 783 -12.05 -6.30 -23.53
C ALA A 783 -11.10 -6.11 -22.33
N LEU A 784 -11.07 -7.12 -21.46
CA LEU A 784 -10.11 -7.25 -20.39
C LEU A 784 -8.68 -7.30 -20.95
N GLN A 785 -7.79 -6.50 -20.37
CA GLN A 785 -6.36 -6.51 -20.66
C GLN A 785 -5.65 -7.30 -19.57
N SER A 786 -5.66 -8.63 -19.70
CA SER A 786 -4.94 -9.52 -18.78
C SER A 786 -3.44 -9.28 -18.85
N LYS A 787 -2.77 -9.25 -17.70
CA LYS A 787 -1.31 -9.13 -17.67
C LYS A 787 -0.61 -10.48 -17.88
N TYR A 788 -1.16 -11.54 -17.30
CA TYR A 788 -0.67 -12.90 -17.54
C TYR A 788 -1.47 -13.58 -18.64
N ASP A 789 -0.81 -14.47 -19.38
CA ASP A 789 -1.52 -15.46 -20.18
C ASP A 789 -2.02 -16.52 -19.20
N HIS A 790 -3.33 -16.69 -19.13
CA HIS A 790 -3.97 -17.66 -18.23
C HIS A 790 -3.69 -19.11 -18.69
N GLY A 791 -3.31 -19.30 -19.97
CA GLY A 791 -3.02 -20.63 -20.52
C GLY A 791 -4.29 -21.47 -20.73
N PRO A 792 -4.14 -22.79 -20.92
CA PRO A 792 -5.28 -23.70 -20.93
C PRO A 792 -5.74 -24.00 -19.50
N CYS A 793 -7.03 -23.77 -19.20
CA CYS A 793 -7.66 -24.15 -17.92
C CYS A 793 -7.44 -25.61 -17.54
N ILE A 794 -7.47 -26.48 -18.55
CA ILE A 794 -7.24 -27.92 -18.41
C ILE A 794 -6.09 -28.28 -19.33
N ASP A 795 -4.94 -28.59 -18.73
CA ASP A 795 -3.93 -29.41 -19.36
C ASP A 795 -3.65 -30.68 -18.54
N HIS A 796 -2.85 -31.56 -19.12
CA HIS A 796 -2.38 -32.75 -18.44
C HIS A 796 -0.86 -32.79 -18.58
N PRO A 797 -0.14 -33.46 -17.66
CA PRO A 797 1.24 -33.85 -17.91
C PRO A 797 1.32 -34.55 -19.27
N SER A 798 2.10 -33.97 -20.19
CA SER A 798 1.92 -33.94 -21.66
C SER A 798 1.95 -35.28 -22.44
N VAL A 799 1.78 -36.40 -21.75
CA VAL A 799 1.94 -37.78 -22.20
C VAL A 799 0.84 -38.74 -21.69
N TYR A 800 -0.07 -38.34 -20.78
CA TYR A 800 -0.99 -39.29 -20.12
C TYR A 800 -2.45 -38.81 -19.99
N THR A 801 -3.35 -39.41 -20.77
CA THR A 801 -4.82 -39.17 -20.71
C THR A 801 -5.56 -40.00 -19.65
N ASN A 802 -4.82 -40.65 -18.75
CA ASN A 802 -5.36 -41.51 -17.68
C ASN A 802 -4.88 -41.07 -16.28
N ALA A 803 -4.42 -39.83 -16.16
CA ALA A 803 -4.09 -39.22 -14.88
C ALA A 803 -5.33 -39.10 -13.99
N ILE A 804 -5.16 -39.31 -12.69
CA ILE A 804 -6.11 -38.86 -11.66
C ILE A 804 -5.58 -37.51 -11.21
N ILE A 805 -6.32 -36.44 -11.48
CA ILE A 805 -5.96 -35.10 -11.00
C ILE A 805 -6.76 -34.85 -9.74
N VAL A 806 -6.06 -34.45 -8.68
CA VAL A 806 -6.65 -34.01 -7.42
C VAL A 806 -6.33 -32.53 -7.31
N ASP A 807 -7.35 -31.71 -7.49
CA ASP A 807 -7.26 -30.25 -7.53
C ASP A 807 -7.48 -29.63 -6.14
N ASP A 808 -7.14 -28.35 -5.95
CA ASP A 808 -7.30 -27.67 -4.66
C ASP A 808 -8.77 -27.31 -4.32
N LEU A 809 -9.65 -27.39 -5.32
CA LEU A 809 -11.11 -27.33 -5.17
C LEU A 809 -11.76 -28.72 -5.31
N GLY A 810 -12.71 -29.00 -4.43
CA GLY A 810 -13.46 -30.27 -4.40
C GLY A 810 -14.80 -30.26 -5.15
N GLU A 811 -15.20 -29.10 -5.69
CA GLU A 811 -16.36 -28.90 -6.56
C GLU A 811 -15.98 -27.86 -7.62
N HIS A 812 -16.63 -27.88 -8.78
CA HIS A 812 -16.33 -26.97 -9.89
C HIS A 812 -16.67 -25.50 -9.56
N GLU A 813 -15.66 -24.64 -9.68
CA GLU A 813 -15.76 -23.18 -9.61
C GLU A 813 -15.11 -22.60 -10.88
N ASP A 814 -15.88 -22.25 -11.93
CA ASP A 814 -15.38 -21.34 -12.97
C ASP A 814 -15.20 -19.94 -12.37
N THR A 815 -14.00 -19.69 -11.85
CA THR A 815 -13.63 -18.44 -11.15
C THR A 815 -13.41 -17.29 -12.14
N TYR A 816 -12.86 -17.57 -13.33
CA TYR A 816 -12.81 -16.63 -14.45
C TYR A 816 -12.52 -17.27 -15.83
N GLY A 817 -13.58 -17.67 -16.54
CA GLY A 817 -13.53 -18.00 -17.96
C GLY A 817 -13.03 -19.42 -18.28
N CYS A 818 -12.97 -20.30 -17.28
CA CYS A 818 -12.71 -21.72 -17.51
C CYS A 818 -13.99 -22.46 -17.90
N GLY A 819 -13.94 -23.04 -19.11
CA GLY A 819 -15.03 -23.86 -19.63
C GLY A 819 -15.14 -25.21 -18.92
N ASP A 820 -16.01 -26.08 -19.45
CA ASP A 820 -16.36 -27.37 -18.83
C ASP A 820 -15.12 -28.20 -18.38
N PHE A 821 -15.09 -28.52 -17.09
CA PHE A 821 -14.11 -29.40 -16.45
C PHE A 821 -14.12 -30.81 -17.05
N GLU A 822 -13.02 -31.23 -17.70
CA GLU A 822 -12.85 -32.57 -18.31
C GLU A 822 -11.89 -33.51 -17.52
N ALA A 823 -11.48 -33.15 -16.29
CA ALA A 823 -10.63 -34.02 -15.49
C ALA A 823 -11.43 -35.14 -14.78
N ALA A 824 -10.77 -36.28 -14.58
CA ALA A 824 -11.34 -37.41 -13.85
C ALA A 824 -11.19 -37.21 -12.33
N ASP A 825 -12.12 -36.45 -11.74
CA ASP A 825 -12.28 -36.34 -10.29
C ASP A 825 -12.51 -37.73 -9.68
N ASP A 826 -11.46 -38.27 -9.08
CA ASP A 826 -11.46 -39.55 -8.40
C ASP A 826 -10.42 -39.56 -7.28
N GLY A 827 -10.45 -38.48 -6.50
CA GLY A 827 -9.58 -38.22 -5.36
C GLY A 827 -10.25 -37.29 -4.35
N LYS A 828 -9.43 -36.67 -3.50
CA LYS A 828 -9.87 -35.68 -2.52
C LYS A 828 -8.70 -34.78 -2.15
N PHE A 829 -8.92 -33.47 -2.24
CA PHE A 829 -8.08 -32.50 -1.55
C PHE A 829 -8.66 -32.15 -0.17
N THR A 830 -7.81 -31.68 0.74
CA THR A 830 -8.22 -31.11 2.02
C THR A 830 -7.23 -30.03 2.41
N LEU A 831 -7.69 -28.78 2.41
CA LEU A 831 -7.01 -27.66 3.06
C LEU A 831 -7.39 -27.65 4.55
N GLN A 832 -6.39 -27.54 5.41
CA GLN A 832 -6.56 -27.46 6.85
C GLN A 832 -5.93 -26.16 7.36
N ALA A 833 -6.75 -25.21 7.81
CA ALA A 833 -6.29 -23.96 8.42
C ALA A 833 -6.09 -24.13 9.94
N GLY A 834 -4.84 -24.10 10.37
CA GLY A 834 -4.40 -24.39 11.73
C GLY A 834 -4.63 -25.84 12.15
N ASP A 835 -4.32 -26.17 13.41
CA ASP A 835 -4.57 -27.51 13.95
C ASP A 835 -6.05 -27.74 14.36
N ASN A 836 -6.95 -26.82 13.96
CA ASN A 836 -8.38 -26.81 14.28
C ASN A 836 -8.71 -26.93 15.78
N ILE A 837 -7.90 -26.31 16.64
CA ILE A 837 -8.07 -26.31 18.10
C ILE A 837 -8.11 -24.89 18.63
N THR A 838 -9.14 -24.61 19.43
CA THR A 838 -9.20 -23.44 20.32
C THR A 838 -8.97 -23.90 21.76
N MET A 839 -7.93 -23.40 22.40
CA MET A 839 -7.51 -23.75 23.76
C MET A 839 -7.44 -22.48 24.62
N GLU A 840 -8.07 -22.48 25.78
CA GLU A 840 -7.90 -21.42 26.80
C GLU A 840 -6.74 -21.81 27.76
N ARG A 841 -5.78 -20.90 27.94
CA ARG A 841 -4.65 -21.02 28.87
C ARG A 841 -5.02 -20.50 30.27
N GLU A 842 -4.24 -20.88 31.29
CA GLU A 842 -4.49 -20.49 32.69
C GLU A 842 -4.39 -18.98 32.97
N ASP A 843 -3.73 -18.21 32.09
CA ASP A 843 -3.61 -16.76 32.15
C ASP A 843 -4.82 -16.01 31.54
N GLY A 844 -5.76 -16.75 30.91
CA GLY A 844 -6.91 -16.20 30.19
C GLY A 844 -6.65 -15.87 28.72
N SER A 845 -5.48 -16.22 28.17
CA SER A 845 -5.20 -16.15 26.73
C SER A 845 -5.70 -17.39 25.98
N PHE A 846 -5.70 -17.35 24.64
CA PHE A 846 -6.11 -18.46 23.79
C PHE A 846 -4.98 -18.97 22.89
N ARG A 847 -4.92 -20.26 22.55
CA ARG A 847 -4.35 -20.71 21.25
C ARG A 847 -5.55 -20.92 20.34
N ALA A 848 -5.65 -20.12 19.27
CA ALA A 848 -6.85 -20.03 18.44
C ALA A 848 -6.49 -20.18 16.94
N SER A 849 -5.75 -21.24 16.60
CA SER A 849 -5.29 -21.47 15.22
C SER A 849 -6.40 -21.48 14.16
N PRO A 850 -7.64 -22.00 14.37
CA PRO A 850 -8.70 -21.89 13.35
C PRO A 850 -9.22 -20.45 13.14
N TYR A 851 -8.90 -19.51 14.04
CA TYR A 851 -9.22 -18.08 13.91
C TYR A 851 -8.05 -17.24 13.39
N ILE A 852 -6.81 -17.74 13.51
CA ILE A 852 -5.58 -17.02 13.17
C ILE A 852 -5.02 -17.45 11.80
N ALA A 853 -5.02 -18.75 11.48
CA ALA A 853 -4.55 -19.24 10.19
C ALA A 853 -5.33 -18.68 8.98
N PRO A 854 -6.67 -18.48 9.02
CA PRO A 854 -7.40 -17.88 7.89
C PRO A 854 -7.05 -16.42 7.57
N ILE A 855 -6.37 -15.71 8.48
CA ILE A 855 -6.01 -14.30 8.29
C ILE A 855 -4.91 -14.17 7.22
N ASP A 856 -3.95 -15.11 7.22
CA ASP A 856 -2.86 -15.19 6.23
C ASP A 856 -3.07 -16.34 5.24
N LEU A 857 -4.32 -16.76 5.07
CA LEU A 857 -4.75 -17.59 3.94
C LEU A 857 -5.35 -16.67 2.88
N HIS A 858 -5.02 -16.97 1.62
CA HIS A 858 -5.39 -16.20 0.44
C HIS A 858 -5.83 -17.14 -0.68
N GLN A 859 -6.53 -16.59 -1.66
CA GLN A 859 -6.92 -17.24 -2.91
C GLN A 859 -6.61 -16.34 -4.11
N LEU A 860 -6.19 -16.95 -5.23
CA LEU A 860 -5.76 -16.28 -6.45
C LEU A 860 -6.24 -17.04 -7.69
N GLY A 861 -6.70 -16.31 -8.71
CA GLY A 861 -7.11 -16.84 -10.01
C GLY A 861 -5.94 -17.23 -10.91
N ALA A 862 -5.09 -18.13 -10.44
CA ALA A 862 -3.89 -18.64 -11.12
C ALA A 862 -3.82 -20.17 -10.98
N GLY A 863 -2.81 -20.82 -11.56
CA GLY A 863 -2.62 -22.27 -11.40
C GLY A 863 -3.52 -23.11 -12.30
N TYR A 864 -3.80 -24.34 -11.87
CA TYR A 864 -4.71 -25.25 -12.55
C TYR A 864 -6.17 -24.78 -12.34
N ASP A 865 -7.04 -24.98 -13.34
CA ASP A 865 -8.45 -24.51 -13.39
C ASP A 865 -8.67 -23.02 -13.00
N HIS A 866 -7.61 -22.20 -13.04
CA HIS A 866 -7.56 -20.82 -12.53
C HIS A 866 -7.98 -20.67 -11.06
N HIS A 867 -7.53 -21.59 -10.19
CA HIS A 867 -7.60 -21.37 -8.75
C HIS A 867 -6.36 -21.92 -8.02
N VAL A 868 -5.87 -21.14 -7.04
CA VAL A 868 -4.94 -21.62 -6.01
C VAL A 868 -5.21 -20.97 -4.65
N TYR A 869 -5.08 -21.75 -3.58
CA TYR A 869 -4.84 -21.25 -2.23
C TYR A 869 -3.36 -20.96 -1.99
N PHE A 870 -3.05 -19.87 -1.28
CA PHE A 870 -1.67 -19.57 -0.86
C PHE A 870 -1.58 -18.90 0.51
N THR A 871 -0.36 -18.91 1.07
CA THR A 871 -0.02 -18.34 2.38
C THR A 871 1.49 -18.11 2.47
N HIS A 872 1.99 -17.30 3.41
CA HIS A 872 3.43 -17.07 3.54
C HIS A 872 4.15 -18.23 4.23
N SER A 873 5.43 -18.42 3.90
CA SER A 873 6.28 -19.46 4.46
C SER A 873 6.91 -19.06 5.80
N TYR A 874 6.62 -19.78 6.88
CA TYR A 874 7.11 -19.47 8.24
C TYR A 874 8.02 -20.58 8.79
N ASP A 875 8.98 -20.24 9.65
CA ASP A 875 9.73 -21.22 10.45
C ASP A 875 8.93 -21.65 11.69
N TYR A 876 9.10 -22.91 12.11
CA TYR A 876 8.36 -23.54 13.21
C TYR A 876 8.50 -22.76 14.53
N THR A 877 9.70 -22.25 14.80
CA THR A 877 9.97 -21.46 16.02
C THR A 877 9.48 -20.00 15.94
N GLY A 878 8.97 -19.57 14.78
CA GLY A 878 8.48 -18.23 14.54
C GLY A 878 6.99 -18.09 14.83
N GLN A 879 6.16 -18.80 14.04
CA GLN A 879 4.72 -18.48 13.92
C GLN A 879 3.83 -19.71 13.64
N PRO A 880 3.81 -20.75 14.49
CA PRO A 880 3.07 -21.99 14.22
C PRO A 880 1.54 -21.80 14.10
N PHE A 881 0.98 -20.70 14.63
CA PHE A 881 -0.47 -20.42 14.58
C PHE A 881 -1.01 -20.10 13.18
N HIS A 882 -0.13 -19.77 12.22
CA HIS A 882 -0.46 -19.56 10.80
C HIS A 882 -0.31 -20.82 9.94
N ARG A 883 -0.15 -22.00 10.54
CA ARG A 883 0.00 -23.24 9.81
C ARG A 883 -1.22 -23.51 8.91
N VAL A 884 -0.98 -23.71 7.61
CA VAL A 884 -1.97 -24.21 6.65
C VAL A 884 -1.40 -25.47 6.01
N THR A 885 -2.18 -26.55 5.96
CA THR A 885 -1.76 -27.83 5.38
C THR A 885 -2.68 -28.24 4.24
N GLY A 886 -2.13 -28.47 3.04
CA GLY A 886 -2.81 -29.09 1.91
C GLY A 886 -2.55 -30.59 1.88
N ARG A 887 -3.58 -31.40 1.62
CA ARG A 887 -3.48 -32.86 1.46
C ARG A 887 -4.17 -33.35 0.20
N TRP A 888 -3.48 -34.12 -0.62
CA TRP A 888 -4.00 -34.73 -1.84
C TRP A 888 -4.08 -36.25 -1.70
N GLN A 889 -5.25 -36.82 -1.95
CA GLN A 889 -5.52 -38.25 -1.77
C GLN A 889 -6.18 -38.82 -3.04
N VAL A 890 -5.71 -39.99 -3.50
CA VAL A 890 -6.44 -40.77 -4.52
C VAL A 890 -7.63 -41.48 -3.84
N ASN A 891 -8.75 -41.65 -4.55
CA ASN A 891 -9.93 -42.34 -4.01
C ASN A 891 -9.55 -43.71 -3.42
N PRO A 892 -9.89 -43.99 -2.13
CA PRO A 892 -9.61 -45.28 -1.47
C PRO A 892 -10.17 -46.52 -2.19
N HIS A 893 -11.13 -46.37 -3.11
CA HIS A 893 -11.62 -47.45 -3.97
C HIS A 893 -10.65 -47.86 -5.09
N LYS A 894 -9.77 -46.94 -5.54
CA LYS A 894 -8.69 -47.23 -6.50
C LYS A 894 -7.43 -47.77 -5.83
N LEU A 895 -7.31 -47.62 -4.51
CA LEU A 895 -6.12 -48.04 -3.76
C LEU A 895 -6.29 -49.45 -3.14
N PRO A 896 -5.22 -50.26 -3.10
CA PRO A 896 -5.22 -51.56 -2.46
C PRO A 896 -5.32 -51.48 -0.94
N SER A 897 -5.87 -52.53 -0.31
CA SER A 897 -5.72 -52.75 1.14
C SER A 897 -4.28 -53.13 1.47
N GLY A 898 -3.81 -52.82 2.68
CA GLY A 898 -2.41 -53.00 3.11
C GLY A 898 -1.81 -54.41 3.02
N ASP A 899 -2.65 -55.44 2.87
CA ASP A 899 -2.26 -56.84 2.65
C ASP A 899 -1.97 -57.20 1.18
N GLN A 900 -2.18 -56.26 0.25
CA GLN A 900 -1.99 -56.42 -1.19
C GLN A 900 -0.78 -55.60 -1.69
N PRO A 901 -0.25 -55.84 -2.90
CA PRO A 901 0.76 -54.96 -3.52
C PRO A 901 0.23 -53.53 -3.69
N GLY A 902 1.08 -52.53 -3.50
CA GLY A 902 0.73 -51.11 -3.59
C GLY A 902 0.42 -50.67 -5.01
N GLN A 903 -0.43 -49.64 -5.17
CA GLN A 903 -0.66 -49.03 -6.47
C GLN A 903 0.36 -47.92 -6.70
N ARG A 904 1.30 -48.18 -7.61
CA ARG A 904 2.32 -47.22 -8.02
C ARG A 904 1.74 -46.16 -8.96
N TYR A 905 2.08 -44.91 -8.70
CA TYR A 905 1.80 -43.77 -9.55
C TYR A 905 3.08 -43.01 -9.85
N LYS A 906 3.21 -42.46 -11.05
CA LYS A 906 4.08 -41.33 -11.35
C LYS A 906 3.35 -40.05 -10.97
N VAL A 907 3.98 -39.22 -10.15
CA VAL A 907 3.36 -38.05 -9.52
C VAL A 907 3.91 -36.77 -10.15
N TYR A 908 2.99 -35.89 -10.54
CA TYR A 908 3.27 -34.54 -10.99
C TYR A 908 2.60 -33.53 -10.08
N LEU A 909 3.29 -32.45 -9.76
CA LEU A 909 2.79 -31.28 -9.05
C LEU A 909 2.52 -30.17 -10.07
N HIS A 910 1.32 -29.58 -10.07
CA HIS A 910 1.10 -28.35 -10.81
C HIS A 910 1.68 -27.16 -10.04
N LEU A 911 2.19 -26.17 -10.77
CA LEU A 911 2.72 -24.94 -10.22
C LEU A 911 2.21 -23.77 -11.08
N PRO A 912 1.71 -22.69 -10.46
CA PRO A 912 1.16 -21.56 -11.19
C PRO A 912 2.24 -20.70 -11.86
N SER A 913 1.83 -19.93 -12.85
CA SER A 913 2.66 -18.93 -13.53
C SER A 913 3.15 -17.82 -12.60
N HIS A 914 2.44 -17.59 -11.50
CA HIS A 914 2.76 -16.57 -10.51
C HIS A 914 2.19 -16.91 -9.13
N GLY A 915 2.61 -16.18 -8.09
CA GLY A 915 2.15 -16.37 -6.71
C GLY A 915 2.85 -17.47 -5.91
N ALA A 916 3.67 -18.33 -6.56
CA ALA A 916 4.41 -19.40 -5.89
C ALA A 916 5.93 -19.12 -5.88
N GLU A 917 6.55 -19.07 -4.70
CA GLU A 917 7.94 -18.60 -4.54
C GLU A 917 8.79 -19.54 -3.66
N ALA A 918 8.20 -20.08 -2.59
CA ALA A 918 8.89 -20.76 -1.51
C ALA A 918 9.54 -22.11 -1.89
N VAL A 919 10.44 -22.58 -1.01
CA VAL A 919 10.89 -23.98 -0.99
C VAL A 919 9.97 -24.79 -0.08
N VAL A 920 9.12 -25.62 -0.66
CA VAL A 920 8.06 -26.37 0.02
C VAL A 920 8.45 -27.84 0.12
N ARG A 921 8.27 -28.41 1.32
CA ARG A 921 8.36 -29.86 1.56
C ARG A 921 7.00 -30.51 1.29
N TYR A 922 7.02 -31.53 0.43
CA TYR A 922 5.90 -32.44 0.18
C TYR A 922 6.23 -33.80 0.77
N ASP A 923 5.44 -34.26 1.74
CA ASP A 923 5.56 -35.56 2.40
C ASP A 923 4.66 -36.59 1.72
N PHE A 924 5.24 -37.72 1.35
CA PHE A 924 4.58 -38.84 0.66
C PHE A 924 4.29 -39.93 1.68
N VAL A 925 3.03 -40.11 2.05
CA VAL A 925 2.61 -41.11 3.04
C VAL A 925 1.98 -42.30 2.31
N PRO A 926 2.56 -43.51 2.37
CA PRO A 926 2.07 -44.66 1.59
C PRO A 926 0.73 -45.22 2.08
N GLY A 927 0.35 -44.95 3.33
CA GLY A 927 -0.80 -45.58 3.98
C GLY A 927 -0.48 -46.92 4.63
N ASP A 928 -1.47 -47.51 5.29
CA ASP A 928 -1.33 -48.77 6.02
C ASP A 928 -0.93 -49.91 5.07
N ASN A 929 0.22 -50.53 5.33
CA ASN A 929 0.78 -51.55 4.45
C ASN A 929 1.57 -52.62 5.23
N THR A 930 1.59 -53.83 4.69
CA THR A 930 2.39 -54.96 5.20
C THR A 930 3.72 -55.13 4.45
N ALA A 931 3.95 -54.34 3.40
CA ALA A 931 5.19 -54.33 2.61
C ALA A 931 6.39 -53.70 3.33
N GLY A 932 6.14 -52.96 4.43
CA GLY A 932 7.17 -52.21 5.15
C GLY A 932 7.49 -50.84 4.54
N ALA A 933 6.61 -50.34 3.67
CA ALA A 933 6.71 -49.02 3.06
C ALA A 933 6.65 -47.92 4.12
N LYS A 934 7.55 -46.95 3.97
CA LYS A 934 7.70 -45.80 4.86
C LYS A 934 7.38 -44.51 4.13
N PRO A 935 7.01 -43.44 4.86
CA PRO A 935 6.98 -42.11 4.28
C PRO A 935 8.33 -41.68 3.70
N ASP A 936 8.28 -40.89 2.65
CA ASP A 936 9.42 -40.19 2.05
C ASP A 936 9.02 -38.73 1.76
N TYR A 937 9.92 -37.87 1.28
CA TYR A 937 9.60 -36.47 1.01
C TYR A 937 10.34 -35.87 -0.19
N CYS A 938 9.80 -34.78 -0.73
CA CYS A 938 10.45 -33.96 -1.75
C CYS A 938 10.42 -32.48 -1.39
N ASN A 939 11.56 -31.80 -1.54
CA ASN A 939 11.64 -30.35 -1.42
C ASN A 939 11.58 -29.72 -2.82
N VAL A 940 10.57 -28.90 -3.08
CA VAL A 940 10.32 -28.23 -4.37
C VAL A 940 10.42 -26.72 -4.17
N ASN A 941 11.33 -26.04 -4.86
CA ASN A 941 11.30 -24.58 -4.97
C ASN A 941 10.25 -24.20 -6.02
N GLN A 942 9.09 -23.69 -5.60
CA GLN A 942 7.95 -23.51 -6.50
C GLN A 942 8.26 -22.49 -7.61
N GLY A 943 8.79 -21.31 -7.27
CA GLY A 943 9.06 -20.24 -8.25
C GLY A 943 10.13 -20.58 -9.31
N THR A 944 11.20 -21.27 -8.92
CA THR A 944 12.24 -21.71 -9.89
C THR A 944 11.73 -22.87 -10.76
N ARG A 945 10.76 -23.64 -10.29
CA ARG A 945 10.19 -24.79 -11.03
C ARG A 945 9.09 -24.37 -11.99
N SER A 946 8.24 -23.41 -11.63
CA SER A 946 7.29 -22.78 -12.57
C SER A 946 8.00 -21.93 -13.61
N ALA A 947 9.06 -21.21 -13.20
CA ALA A 947 9.81 -20.28 -14.04
C ALA A 947 8.90 -19.27 -14.78
N GLY A 948 7.86 -18.80 -14.08
CA GLY A 948 6.88 -17.85 -14.60
C GLY A 948 5.78 -18.45 -15.49
N LYS A 949 5.50 -19.76 -15.38
CA LYS A 949 4.53 -20.48 -16.23
C LYS A 949 3.72 -21.51 -15.45
N ASN A 950 2.44 -21.65 -15.81
CA ASN A 950 1.62 -22.81 -15.41
C ASN A 950 2.32 -24.08 -15.93
N THR A 951 2.64 -25.03 -15.05
CA THR A 951 3.42 -26.21 -15.45
C THR A 951 3.31 -27.41 -14.51
N TRP A 952 3.32 -28.60 -15.11
CA TRP A 952 3.41 -29.88 -14.40
C TRP A 952 4.87 -30.31 -14.15
N PHE A 953 5.30 -30.27 -12.89
CA PHE A 953 6.62 -30.71 -12.45
C PHE A 953 6.61 -32.21 -12.08
N GLU A 954 7.38 -33.04 -12.79
CA GLU A 954 7.53 -34.47 -12.48
C GLU A 954 8.36 -34.69 -11.20
N MET A 955 7.72 -35.19 -10.14
CA MET A 955 8.37 -35.46 -8.88
C MET A 955 9.12 -36.80 -8.91
N GLY A 956 8.44 -37.86 -9.33
CA GLY A 956 8.93 -39.24 -9.38
C GLY A 956 7.79 -40.24 -9.26
N THR A 957 8.09 -41.49 -8.90
CA THR A 957 7.07 -42.52 -8.65
C THR A 957 6.97 -42.91 -7.19
N PHE A 958 5.75 -43.11 -6.70
CA PHE A 958 5.49 -43.60 -5.34
C PHE A 958 4.28 -44.53 -5.30
N SER A 959 4.30 -45.50 -4.39
CA SER A 959 3.26 -46.52 -4.22
C SER A 959 2.37 -46.24 -3.02
N PHE A 960 1.06 -46.28 -3.24
CA PHE A 960 0.04 -45.95 -2.24
C PHE A 960 -0.90 -47.13 -1.99
N TRP A 961 -1.38 -47.18 -0.74
CA TRP A 961 -2.43 -48.05 -0.21
C TRP A 961 -3.57 -47.20 0.35
N LYS A 962 -4.67 -47.82 0.76
CA LYS A 962 -5.78 -47.12 1.43
C LYS A 962 -5.27 -46.31 2.64
N GLY A 963 -5.64 -45.04 2.68
CA GLY A 963 -5.16 -44.09 3.69
C GLY A 963 -3.81 -43.44 3.35
N GLY A 964 -3.21 -43.72 2.19
CA GLY A 964 -2.06 -42.99 1.66
C GLY A 964 -2.45 -41.64 1.04
N TYR A 965 -1.53 -40.68 1.09
CA TYR A 965 -1.71 -39.31 0.63
C TYR A 965 -0.37 -38.60 0.41
N ILE A 966 -0.42 -37.43 -0.22
CA ILE A 966 0.67 -36.45 -0.22
C ILE A 966 0.19 -35.27 0.64
N GLU A 967 1.04 -34.72 1.50
CA GLU A 967 0.76 -33.48 2.23
C GLU A 967 1.90 -32.46 2.10
N ALA A 968 1.56 -31.19 2.21
CA ALA A 968 2.50 -30.07 2.33
C ALA A 968 1.91 -29.02 3.27
N ASP A 969 2.76 -28.27 3.96
CA ASP A 969 2.34 -27.10 4.74
C ASP A 969 3.27 -25.90 4.52
N ASN A 970 2.91 -24.76 5.11
CA ASN A 970 3.69 -23.53 5.01
C ASN A 970 4.80 -23.38 6.07
N ILE A 971 4.96 -24.36 6.97
CA ILE A 971 5.94 -24.32 8.06
C ILE A 971 7.27 -24.91 7.57
N GLN A 972 8.02 -24.10 6.84
CA GLN A 972 9.26 -24.50 6.18
C GLN A 972 10.49 -24.00 6.93
N LYS A 973 11.55 -24.82 6.93
CA LYS A 973 12.79 -24.53 7.64
C LYS A 973 13.45 -23.25 7.12
N GLY A 974 13.52 -22.24 7.98
CA GLY A 974 14.05 -20.92 7.62
C GLY A 974 13.08 -20.04 6.83
N GLY A 975 11.80 -20.39 6.77
CA GLY A 975 10.73 -19.54 6.25
C GLY A 975 10.65 -18.24 7.05
N THR A 976 10.69 -17.11 6.35
CA THR A 976 10.79 -15.79 6.97
C THR A 976 9.47 -15.02 6.99
N GLY A 977 8.42 -15.53 6.35
CA GLY A 977 7.18 -14.82 6.05
C GLY A 977 7.23 -13.95 4.78
N ASP A 978 8.27 -14.09 3.94
CA ASP A 978 8.43 -13.29 2.71
C ASP A 978 8.07 -14.05 1.42
N ASP A 979 8.30 -15.36 1.38
CA ASP A 979 8.06 -16.20 0.19
C ASP A 979 6.69 -16.90 0.31
N ASN A 980 5.89 -16.87 -0.77
CA ASN A 980 4.60 -17.54 -0.83
C ASN A 980 4.68 -19.06 -1.07
N VAL A 981 3.86 -19.81 -0.32
CA VAL A 981 3.59 -21.25 -0.43
C VAL A 981 2.23 -21.43 -1.08
N VAL A 982 2.20 -22.07 -2.25
CA VAL A 982 0.97 -22.34 -3.01
C VAL A 982 0.52 -23.80 -2.85
N PHE A 983 -0.80 -23.98 -2.73
CA PHE A 983 -1.53 -25.23 -2.87
C PHE A 983 -2.36 -25.16 -4.17
N ASP A 984 -2.17 -26.17 -5.03
CA ASP A 984 -2.65 -26.28 -6.42
C ASP A 984 -2.91 -27.78 -6.69
N ALA A 985 -3.00 -28.24 -7.93
CA ALA A 985 -3.28 -29.63 -8.28
C ALA A 985 -2.09 -30.60 -8.15
N ILE A 986 -2.39 -31.89 -7.88
CA ILE A 986 -1.47 -33.02 -8.03
C ILE A 986 -2.07 -34.08 -8.97
N ALA A 987 -1.29 -34.51 -9.96
CA ALA A 987 -1.66 -35.57 -10.90
C ALA A 987 -0.97 -36.89 -10.57
N PHE A 988 -1.76 -37.94 -10.38
CA PHE A 988 -1.34 -39.32 -10.14
C PHE A 988 -1.56 -40.14 -11.43
N VAL A 989 -0.48 -40.40 -12.17
CA VAL A 989 -0.49 -41.21 -13.40
C VAL A 989 -0.19 -42.68 -13.04
N PRO A 990 -1.09 -43.65 -13.28
CA PRO A 990 -0.80 -45.07 -13.02
C PRO A 990 0.46 -45.54 -13.76
N TYR A 991 1.43 -46.09 -13.03
CA TYR A 991 2.76 -46.38 -13.59
C TYR A 991 3.36 -47.67 -13.04
N ASN A 992 4.07 -48.44 -13.88
CA ASN A 992 4.48 -49.82 -13.55
C ASN A 992 5.91 -49.94 -13.00
N TYR A 993 6.80 -48.98 -13.27
CA TYR A 993 8.22 -49.07 -12.91
C TYR A 993 8.59 -48.04 -11.86
N ALA A 994 9.48 -48.38 -10.93
CA ALA A 994 10.02 -47.39 -9.99
C ALA A 994 11.01 -46.46 -10.70
N GLU A 995 10.68 -45.16 -10.75
CA GLU A 995 11.52 -44.09 -11.28
C GLU A 995 11.63 -42.98 -10.21
N PRO A 996 12.80 -42.79 -9.56
CA PRO A 996 12.95 -41.83 -8.46
C PRO A 996 12.66 -40.36 -8.84
N GLY A 997 12.68 -40.04 -10.14
CA GLY A 997 12.35 -38.70 -10.66
C GLY A 997 13.30 -37.60 -10.21
N ALA A 998 12.83 -36.35 -10.29
CA ALA A 998 13.58 -35.17 -9.87
C ALA A 998 13.71 -35.04 -8.34
N CYS A 999 12.82 -35.70 -7.59
CA CYS A 999 12.81 -35.76 -6.13
C CYS A 999 13.71 -36.87 -5.54
N ALA A 1000 14.18 -37.80 -6.38
CA ALA A 1000 14.92 -39.00 -5.95
C ALA A 1000 14.15 -39.90 -4.95
N LEU A 1001 12.83 -39.98 -5.09
CA LEU A 1001 11.94 -40.74 -4.20
C LEU A 1001 12.33 -42.22 -4.09
N VAL A 1002 12.36 -42.71 -2.86
CA VAL A 1002 12.45 -44.13 -2.55
C VAL A 1002 11.04 -44.69 -2.52
N ASP A 1003 10.64 -45.32 -3.63
CA ASP A 1003 9.31 -45.90 -3.76
C ASP A 1003 9.00 -46.89 -2.62
N GLY A 1004 7.86 -46.68 -1.97
CA GLY A 1004 7.53 -47.27 -0.68
C GLY A 1004 7.60 -48.79 -0.64
N GLY A 1005 7.15 -49.52 -1.68
CA GLY A 1005 7.18 -50.99 -1.62
C GLY A 1005 7.05 -51.73 -2.96
N LEU A 1006 8.15 -52.43 -3.28
CA LEU A 1006 8.33 -53.47 -4.33
C LEU A 1006 8.15 -53.03 -5.79
#